data_AF-A0A8H6FGV3-F1
#
_entry.id   AF-A0A8H6FGV3-F1
#
_cell.length_a   1.000
_cell.length_b   1.000
_cell.length_c   1.000
_cell.angle_alpha   90.00
_cell.angle_beta   90.00
_cell.angle_gamma   90.00
#
_symmetry.space_group_name_H-M   'P 1'
#
loop_
_entity.id
_entity.type
_entity.pdbx_description
1 polymer ?
#
loop_
_entity_poly.entity_id
_entity_poly.type
_entity_poly.pdbx_seq_one_letter_code
_entity_poly.pdbx_strand_id
1 'polypeptide(L)'
;MEERASIRPGLPLPNPTVSYWQDPPSSLSNNRTTPELPTTVDTLIIGSGITGTTLAYRILSQPSPPSVLVLEARTACSGATGRNGGHTKCVAYREILDNIKDLGEEEAVKIARFGYNCMRNVHAFAREHGIACDSWQGDTVDVIYDQAQWNKAQKAVAELNRVLGDDDPVAQYKFWDAEEAEKKFLAQGCLGAVSYEAGSLSAYKFVIGILALALEKGLNLQTETPALRIRKCESGHRGWIVETPRGAIEAERVVLATNGYAAHLHPPLQGVIVPLRGHMTAQRPGSGLPKDGLATTYSFIYDDGYEYMIPRPQGSMFAGNIMIGGGATKGRDEGICEFGTTDDTTTDAVILKYVEDSAAERFGSNWGHDHPEGRLRRAWTGIMGYSSDGFPLIGQLPDENDLYIAASFQGSGMVLCFESARALFEIMSQEDEALDQWFPKVFRITHGGGIRGYGSLLIIRALMEKVGIEERRIDPVVKSSFSPCLYKPTKIGFSTRFTKDVESFEATVVTETNPSGLSNDSLFLPCHYFDYGAGTSTGGIMLFCLRMTVHDCINEYKILGDKIFGHPRPCSWFGILWPKYSSDSLKSVINEATGRHSNTGYRLNYEVEEQLSQCIVVAYPDSNARGDVPFLFRTYEPPLLARDDVYEKLKSDPRHHPSAIPLHKVARATAAAPAYFRPVRIFPAHRGKPLPAMRFKDGGFGCNNPSEEAYHDVVEAHGGLSRNIGPFISIGTGIGKFRLFSNKIGNFRDVCANAIAALKRPALTTLADKSMSYLANFDKAERFPYYRFDGGEVLGEVAMDEWKTHRSKNRSHEKKQPGAKTLEDIQRAVEAYLQQKGVQRDLEDCAKLLVQRRRFRTKDSSRWERYATTSYYLCKNGTCEKARFDTALGLRHHLESYHGFEARGTVDEMLEQCRNYWWLYPG
;
A
#
# COMPACT_ATOMS: atom_id res chain seq x y z
N MET A 1 -13.50 13.25 -2.15
CA MET A 1 -12.09 13.11 -2.58
C MET A 1 -11.91 12.17 -3.78
N GLU A 2 -12.30 10.90 -3.72
CA GLU A 2 -12.05 9.92 -4.81
C GLU A 2 -12.44 10.42 -6.22
N GLU A 3 -13.61 11.04 -6.37
CA GLU A 3 -14.05 11.65 -7.63
C GLU A 3 -13.06 12.69 -8.16
N ARG A 4 -12.62 13.62 -7.31
CA ARG A 4 -11.61 14.65 -7.64
C ARG A 4 -10.26 14.04 -8.00
N ALA A 5 -9.85 12.98 -7.29
CA ALA A 5 -8.64 12.20 -7.58
C ALA A 5 -8.74 11.36 -8.87
N SER A 6 -9.94 11.15 -9.42
CA SER A 6 -10.16 10.48 -10.71
C SER A 6 -10.08 11.42 -11.93
N ILE A 7 -10.12 12.74 -11.71
CA ILE A 7 -10.02 13.76 -12.77
C ILE A 7 -8.63 13.69 -13.40
N ARG A 8 -8.58 13.38 -14.70
CA ARG A 8 -7.30 13.26 -15.43
C ARG A 8 -6.72 14.63 -15.75
N PRO A 9 -5.43 14.89 -15.44
CA PRO A 9 -4.77 16.10 -15.90
C PRO A 9 -4.66 16.08 -17.44
N GLY A 10 -5.00 17.22 -18.05
CA GLY A 10 -4.68 17.50 -19.45
C GLY A 10 -3.24 18.00 -19.60
N LEU A 11 -2.96 18.58 -20.76
CA LEU A 11 -1.85 19.52 -20.90
C LEU A 11 -2.12 20.79 -20.06
N PRO A 12 -1.09 21.53 -19.63
CA PRO A 12 -1.27 22.86 -19.06
C PRO A 12 -2.03 23.77 -20.04
N LEU A 13 -3.05 24.48 -19.55
CA LEU A 13 -3.90 25.29 -20.41
C LEU A 13 -3.15 26.49 -21.02
N PRO A 14 -3.51 26.94 -22.24
CA PRO A 14 -3.01 28.19 -22.80
C PRO A 14 -3.53 29.38 -21.99
N ASN A 15 -2.80 30.50 -22.02
CA ASN A 15 -3.15 31.76 -21.34
C ASN A 15 -3.38 31.63 -19.81
N PRO A 16 -2.43 31.05 -19.05
CA PRO A 16 -2.51 31.04 -17.59
C PRO A 16 -2.52 32.46 -17.00
N THR A 17 -3.01 32.60 -15.76
CA THR A 17 -2.84 33.82 -14.97
C THR A 17 -1.36 34.21 -14.89
N VAL A 18 -1.04 35.50 -15.04
CA VAL A 18 0.37 35.95 -15.11
C VAL A 18 0.96 36.02 -13.70
N SER A 19 1.95 35.17 -13.42
CA SER A 19 2.69 35.20 -12.15
C SER A 19 3.49 36.50 -12.02
N TYR A 20 3.55 37.05 -10.80
CA TYR A 20 4.38 38.22 -10.49
C TYR A 20 5.86 38.04 -10.90
N TRP A 21 6.36 36.81 -10.87
CA TRP A 21 7.75 36.51 -11.22
C TRP A 21 8.03 36.46 -12.72
N GLN A 22 6.99 36.35 -13.54
CA GLN A 22 7.06 36.13 -15.00
C GLN A 22 6.81 37.42 -15.80
N ASP A 23 6.75 38.58 -15.12
CA ASP A 23 6.52 39.90 -15.71
C ASP A 23 7.55 40.92 -15.16
N PRO A 24 8.51 41.41 -15.98
CA PRO A 24 8.71 41.06 -17.39
C PRO A 24 9.24 39.62 -17.59
N PRO A 25 8.92 38.96 -18.71
CA PRO A 25 9.45 37.64 -19.03
C PRO A 25 10.96 37.68 -19.32
N SER A 26 11.66 36.61 -18.97
CA SER A 26 13.07 36.40 -19.36
C SER A 26 13.22 36.29 -20.88
N SER A 27 14.38 36.69 -21.42
CA SER A 27 14.78 36.41 -22.80
C SER A 27 14.80 34.91 -23.14
N LEU A 28 14.96 34.03 -22.14
CA LEU A 28 14.88 32.58 -22.31
C LEU A 28 13.45 32.01 -22.27
N SER A 29 12.42 32.83 -22.05
CA SER A 29 11.02 32.36 -21.89
C SER A 29 10.50 31.56 -23.08
N ASN A 30 10.84 31.98 -24.29
CA ASN A 30 10.38 31.36 -25.54
C ASN A 30 11.57 30.73 -26.29
N ASN A 31 12.57 30.24 -25.54
CA ASN A 31 13.79 29.68 -26.11
C ASN A 31 13.52 28.36 -26.86
N ARG A 32 14.12 28.26 -28.04
CA ARG A 32 14.22 27.03 -28.84
C ARG A 32 15.66 26.94 -29.33
N THR A 33 16.51 26.12 -28.70
CA THR A 33 17.96 26.03 -29.06
C THR A 33 18.17 25.62 -30.52
N THR A 34 17.25 24.85 -31.08
CA THR A 34 17.26 24.42 -32.49
C THR A 34 15.89 24.66 -33.15
N PRO A 35 15.83 25.08 -34.44
CA PRO A 35 14.55 25.35 -35.12
C PRO A 35 13.67 24.11 -35.26
N GLU A 36 14.29 23.00 -35.65
CA GLU A 36 13.67 21.67 -35.69
C GLU A 36 14.02 20.87 -34.43
N LEU A 37 13.20 19.87 -34.11
CA LEU A 37 13.50 18.93 -33.03
C LEU A 37 14.55 17.89 -33.49
N PRO A 38 15.47 17.45 -32.62
CA PRO A 38 16.33 16.32 -32.94
C PRO A 38 15.48 15.05 -33.07
N THR A 39 15.79 14.19 -34.03
CA THR A 39 15.10 12.89 -34.20
C THR A 39 15.43 11.91 -33.09
N THR A 40 16.62 12.02 -32.50
CA THR A 40 17.13 11.14 -31.43
C THR A 40 17.85 11.95 -30.37
N VAL A 41 17.73 11.56 -29.10
CA VAL A 41 18.50 12.12 -27.96
C VAL A 41 18.85 11.03 -26.96
N ASP A 42 19.87 11.23 -26.12
CA ASP A 42 20.23 10.27 -25.07
C ASP A 42 19.30 10.43 -23.85
N THR A 43 19.09 11.66 -23.35
CA THR A 43 18.17 11.94 -22.24
C THR A 43 17.17 13.03 -22.59
N LEU A 44 15.88 12.71 -22.51
CA LEU A 44 14.77 13.65 -22.75
C LEU A 44 14.04 13.96 -21.44
N ILE A 45 14.14 15.20 -20.97
CA ILE A 45 13.50 15.68 -19.74
C ILE A 45 12.24 16.47 -20.13
N ILE A 46 11.11 16.17 -19.49
CA ILE A 46 9.83 16.85 -19.74
C ILE A 46 9.49 17.71 -18.53
N GLY A 47 9.43 19.02 -18.74
CA GLY A 47 9.19 20.06 -17.72
C GLY A 47 10.47 20.83 -17.35
N SER A 48 10.48 22.14 -17.60
CA SER A 48 11.63 23.03 -17.34
C SER A 48 11.65 23.63 -15.92
N GLY A 49 10.89 23.05 -14.99
CA GLY A 49 10.92 23.44 -13.57
C GLY A 49 12.26 23.12 -12.90
N ILE A 50 12.40 23.52 -11.63
CA ILE A 50 13.67 23.41 -10.87
C ILE A 50 14.29 22.00 -10.93
N THR A 51 13.51 20.93 -10.79
CA THR A 51 14.06 19.57 -10.81
C THR A 51 14.59 19.16 -12.19
N GLY A 52 13.83 19.39 -13.25
CA GLY A 52 14.24 19.03 -14.62
C GLY A 52 15.45 19.85 -15.07
N THR A 53 15.46 21.14 -14.76
CA THR A 53 16.56 22.06 -15.08
C THR A 53 17.84 21.76 -14.27
N THR A 54 17.75 21.52 -12.95
CA THR A 54 18.92 21.13 -12.15
C THR A 54 19.45 19.75 -12.58
N LEU A 55 18.58 18.81 -12.95
CA LEU A 55 19.02 17.51 -13.48
C LEU A 55 19.75 17.67 -14.81
N ALA A 56 19.22 18.45 -15.76
CA ALA A 56 19.87 18.76 -17.02
C ALA A 56 21.27 19.36 -16.79
N TYR A 57 21.39 20.34 -15.89
CA TYR A 57 22.68 20.94 -15.54
C TYR A 57 23.68 19.93 -14.94
N ARG A 58 23.22 19.03 -14.06
CA ARG A 58 24.08 17.99 -13.45
C ARG A 58 24.57 16.96 -14.46
N ILE A 59 23.72 16.53 -15.40
CA ILE A 59 24.09 15.64 -16.51
C ILE A 59 25.09 16.31 -17.44
N LEU A 60 24.82 17.56 -17.86
CA LEU A 60 25.68 18.33 -18.77
C LEU A 60 26.98 18.85 -18.12
N SER A 61 27.13 18.69 -16.80
CA SER A 61 28.37 19.02 -16.08
C SER A 61 29.31 17.83 -15.89
N GLN A 62 28.97 16.64 -16.41
CA GLN A 62 29.88 15.50 -16.41
C GLN A 62 31.03 15.68 -17.41
N PRO A 63 32.19 15.00 -17.23
CA PRO A 63 33.34 15.14 -18.13
C PRO A 63 33.10 14.69 -19.57
N SER A 64 32.13 13.79 -19.79
CA SER A 64 31.68 13.31 -21.09
C SER A 64 30.15 13.25 -21.08
N PRO A 65 29.45 14.39 -21.20
CA PRO A 65 28.02 14.46 -20.98
C PRO A 65 27.25 13.87 -22.18
N PRO A 66 26.17 13.11 -21.94
CA PRO A 66 25.26 12.68 -23.00
C PRO A 66 24.42 13.86 -23.52
N SER A 67 23.81 13.73 -24.69
CA SER A 67 22.90 14.73 -25.24
C SER A 67 21.62 14.84 -24.39
N VAL A 68 21.24 16.08 -24.06
CA VAL A 68 20.06 16.38 -23.24
C VAL A 68 19.10 17.31 -23.98
N LEU A 69 17.83 16.93 -24.00
CA LEU A 69 16.70 17.72 -24.50
C LEU A 69 15.73 18.00 -23.35
N VAL A 70 15.42 19.27 -23.09
CA VAL A 70 14.32 19.69 -22.20
C VAL A 70 13.14 20.16 -23.03
N LEU A 71 12.01 19.46 -22.93
CA LEU A 71 10.72 19.87 -23.49
C LEU A 71 9.90 20.64 -22.45
N GLU A 72 9.35 21.79 -22.85
CA GLU A 72 8.46 22.60 -22.03
C GLU A 72 7.18 22.94 -22.80
N ALA A 73 6.02 22.75 -22.15
CA ALA A 73 4.72 22.85 -22.81
C ALA A 73 4.31 24.30 -23.10
N ARG A 74 4.75 25.25 -22.26
CA ARG A 74 4.51 26.70 -22.44
C ARG A 74 5.87 27.41 -22.46
N THR A 75 6.04 28.50 -21.70
CA THR A 75 7.32 29.19 -21.58
C THR A 75 8.26 28.53 -20.55
N ALA A 76 9.56 28.81 -20.63
CA ALA A 76 10.56 28.28 -19.70
C ALA A 76 10.20 28.61 -18.24
N CYS A 77 10.25 27.61 -17.36
CA CYS A 77 9.83 27.68 -15.96
C CYS A 77 8.37 28.19 -15.77
N SER A 78 7.47 27.96 -16.74
CA SER A 78 6.10 28.48 -16.67
C SER A 78 5.24 27.90 -15.54
N GLY A 79 5.50 26.65 -15.13
CA GLY A 79 4.69 25.88 -14.17
C GLY A 79 4.91 26.24 -12.70
N ALA A 80 4.61 25.31 -11.78
CA ALA A 80 4.62 25.50 -10.32
C ALA A 80 5.86 26.26 -9.78
N THR A 81 7.04 26.01 -10.34
CA THR A 81 8.29 26.65 -9.94
C THR A 81 8.29 28.16 -10.19
N GLY A 82 7.75 28.64 -11.31
CA GLY A 82 7.63 30.08 -11.60
C GLY A 82 6.42 30.76 -10.93
N ARG A 83 5.65 30.03 -10.13
CA ARG A 83 4.31 30.43 -9.65
C ARG A 83 4.09 30.29 -8.14
N ASN A 84 5.06 29.81 -7.37
CA ASN A 84 4.99 29.81 -5.89
C ASN A 84 5.47 31.15 -5.31
N GLY A 85 5.33 31.35 -3.99
CA GLY A 85 5.77 32.58 -3.32
C GLY A 85 7.29 32.77 -3.21
N GLY A 86 8.11 31.73 -3.43
CA GLY A 86 9.58 31.79 -3.35
C GLY A 86 10.19 31.37 -2.01
N HIS A 87 9.45 30.66 -1.14
CA HIS A 87 9.86 30.36 0.25
C HIS A 87 10.81 29.17 0.31
N THR A 88 12.07 29.42 0.70
CA THR A 88 13.06 28.37 0.98
C THR A 88 13.08 28.12 2.49
N LYS A 89 12.09 27.37 2.97
CA LYS A 89 11.80 27.15 4.40
C LYS A 89 11.60 25.67 4.72
N CYS A 90 12.46 25.10 5.57
CA CYS A 90 12.34 23.72 6.02
C CYS A 90 11.49 23.64 7.29
N VAL A 91 10.24 23.18 7.19
CA VAL A 91 9.28 23.11 8.30
C VAL A 91 9.48 21.89 9.22
N ALA A 92 10.72 21.45 9.44
CA ALA A 92 11.02 20.16 10.08
C ALA A 92 10.32 19.96 11.43
N TYR A 93 10.26 20.98 12.28
CA TYR A 93 9.58 20.87 13.59
C TYR A 93 8.06 20.66 13.46
N ARG A 94 7.41 21.10 12.38
CA ARG A 94 5.96 20.85 12.19
C ARG A 94 5.66 19.40 11.79
N GLU A 95 6.65 18.68 11.26
CA GLU A 95 6.48 17.32 10.74
C GLU A 95 7.16 16.23 11.58
N ILE A 96 8.18 16.55 12.37
CA ILE A 96 9.04 15.56 13.05
C ILE A 96 8.27 14.54 13.88
N LEU A 97 7.27 14.98 14.67
CA LEU A 97 6.49 14.09 15.53
C LEU A 97 5.69 13.05 14.72
N ASP A 98 5.21 13.43 13.55
CA ASP A 98 4.39 12.57 12.69
C ASP A 98 5.28 11.70 11.79
N ASN A 99 6.39 12.25 11.27
CA ASN A 99 7.40 11.48 10.55
C ASN A 99 8.05 10.40 11.46
N ILE A 100 8.40 10.70 12.72
CA ILE A 100 8.90 9.68 13.67
C ILE A 100 7.83 8.63 13.96
N LYS A 101 6.57 9.04 14.16
CA LYS A 101 5.43 8.15 14.43
C LYS A 101 5.19 7.14 13.29
N ASP A 102 5.35 7.58 12.05
CA ASP A 102 4.93 6.82 10.86
C ASP A 102 6.09 6.15 10.10
N LEU A 103 7.34 6.64 10.25
CA LEU A 103 8.53 6.14 9.54
C LEU A 103 9.68 5.71 10.47
N GLY A 104 9.64 6.08 11.75
CA GLY A 104 10.75 5.89 12.68
C GLY A 104 11.83 6.99 12.62
N GLU A 105 12.71 6.98 13.63
CA GLU A 105 13.66 8.07 13.91
C GLU A 105 14.68 8.31 12.79
N GLU A 106 15.29 7.25 12.23
CA GLU A 106 16.31 7.34 11.17
C GLU A 106 15.80 8.11 9.94
N GLU A 107 14.62 7.73 9.42
CA GLU A 107 14.08 8.31 8.19
C GLU A 107 13.47 9.69 8.44
N ALA A 108 12.88 9.93 9.62
CA ALA A 108 12.42 11.27 10.00
C ALA A 108 13.58 12.28 10.10
N VAL A 109 14.73 11.87 10.67
CA VAL A 109 15.97 12.66 10.70
C VAL A 109 16.51 12.92 9.28
N LYS A 110 16.48 11.93 8.39
CA LYS A 110 16.86 12.13 6.98
C LYS A 110 15.95 13.15 6.29
N ILE A 111 14.63 13.10 6.49
CA ILE A 111 13.69 14.07 5.90
C ILE A 111 14.00 15.49 6.39
N ALA A 112 14.20 15.68 7.69
CA ALA A 112 14.55 16.98 8.27
C ALA A 112 15.86 17.53 7.71
N ARG A 113 16.93 16.72 7.68
CA ARG A 113 18.23 17.09 7.11
C ARG A 113 18.19 17.32 5.60
N PHE A 114 17.41 16.53 4.84
CA PHE A 114 17.22 16.71 3.40
C PHE A 114 16.58 18.06 3.08
N GLY A 115 15.49 18.43 3.78
CA GLY A 115 14.81 19.71 3.59
C GLY A 115 15.69 20.92 3.94
N TYR A 116 16.42 20.84 5.04
CA TYR A 116 17.36 21.88 5.48
C TYR A 116 18.54 22.04 4.51
N ASN A 117 19.16 20.93 4.09
CA ASN A 117 20.25 20.96 3.12
C ASN A 117 19.78 21.49 1.76
N CYS A 118 18.58 21.11 1.29
CA CYS A 118 18.03 21.65 0.04
C CYS A 118 17.79 23.17 0.14
N MET A 119 17.29 23.65 1.28
CA MET A 119 17.11 25.08 1.56
C MET A 119 18.44 25.85 1.46
N ARG A 120 19.51 25.37 2.09
CA ARG A 120 20.83 26.05 2.02
C ARG A 120 21.50 25.92 0.65
N ASN A 121 21.38 24.75 0.01
CA ASN A 121 22.06 24.46 -1.25
C ASN A 121 21.54 25.28 -2.43
N VAL A 122 20.22 25.57 -2.53
CA VAL A 122 19.71 26.42 -3.64
C VAL A 122 20.32 27.82 -3.60
N HIS A 123 20.48 28.41 -2.42
CA HIS A 123 21.10 29.72 -2.29
C HIS A 123 22.63 29.67 -2.37
N ALA A 124 23.27 28.60 -1.89
CA ALA A 124 24.72 28.42 -2.05
C ALA A 124 25.08 28.37 -3.54
N PHE A 125 24.36 27.56 -4.31
CA PHE A 125 24.48 27.47 -5.76
C PHE A 125 24.24 28.82 -6.45
N ALA A 126 23.20 29.55 -6.02
CA ALA A 126 22.90 30.89 -6.55
C ALA A 126 24.05 31.88 -6.35
N ARG A 127 24.72 31.87 -5.18
CA ARG A 127 25.91 32.71 -4.93
C ARG A 127 27.11 32.26 -5.75
N GLU A 128 27.40 30.96 -5.73
CA GLU A 128 28.54 30.33 -6.43
C GLU A 128 28.54 30.63 -7.93
N HIS A 129 27.36 30.56 -8.56
CA HIS A 129 27.20 30.78 -10.01
C HIS A 129 26.69 32.21 -10.35
N GLY A 130 26.72 33.16 -9.41
CA GLY A 130 26.36 34.57 -9.65
C GLY A 130 24.91 34.82 -10.07
N ILE A 131 23.97 33.93 -9.77
CA ILE A 131 22.59 33.98 -10.26
C ILE A 131 21.79 35.06 -9.53
N ALA A 132 21.48 36.15 -10.24
CA ALA A 132 20.71 37.30 -9.77
C ALA A 132 19.20 37.00 -9.56
N CYS A 133 18.88 36.12 -8.62
CA CYS A 133 17.52 35.60 -8.34
C CYS A 133 16.82 36.23 -7.14
N ASP A 134 17.19 37.46 -6.74
CA ASP A 134 16.68 38.13 -5.53
C ASP A 134 16.87 37.29 -4.24
N SER A 135 17.96 36.52 -4.16
CA SER A 135 18.21 35.55 -3.08
C SER A 135 18.55 36.23 -1.75
N TRP A 136 17.72 35.97 -0.74
CA TRP A 136 17.90 36.38 0.65
C TRP A 136 17.91 35.17 1.61
N GLN A 137 18.71 35.25 2.68
CA GLN A 137 18.91 34.21 3.70
C GLN A 137 18.81 34.88 5.07
N GLY A 138 18.18 34.21 6.04
CA GLY A 138 17.93 34.76 7.38
C GLY A 138 16.85 33.94 8.09
N ASP A 139 16.20 34.51 9.10
CA ASP A 139 15.16 33.78 9.84
C ASP A 139 13.79 33.84 9.13
N THR A 140 13.03 32.74 9.18
CA THR A 140 11.57 32.79 9.12
C THR A 140 11.00 32.92 10.54
N VAL A 141 9.77 33.42 10.65
CA VAL A 141 8.95 33.32 11.85
C VAL A 141 7.64 32.57 11.56
N ASP A 142 7.31 31.61 12.40
CA ASP A 142 5.98 30.99 12.50
C ASP A 142 5.23 31.62 13.68
N VAL A 143 4.29 32.51 13.36
CA VAL A 143 3.43 33.20 14.34
C VAL A 143 2.22 32.30 14.61
N ILE A 144 1.97 31.97 15.87
CA ILE A 144 1.00 30.93 16.25
C ILE A 144 -0.21 31.56 16.94
N TYR A 145 -1.41 31.23 16.45
CA TYR A 145 -2.69 31.73 16.93
C TYR A 145 -3.57 30.67 17.60
N ASP A 146 -3.25 29.38 17.44
CA ASP A 146 -3.93 28.27 18.12
C ASP A 146 -3.07 27.65 19.23
N GLN A 147 -3.73 27.35 20.36
CA GLN A 147 -3.10 26.81 21.56
C GLN A 147 -2.66 25.35 21.39
N ALA A 148 -3.35 24.55 20.57
CA ALA A 148 -2.93 23.18 20.30
C ALA A 148 -1.69 23.15 19.38
N GLN A 149 -1.61 24.03 18.38
CA GLN A 149 -0.42 24.23 17.54
C GLN A 149 0.77 24.76 18.36
N TRP A 150 0.57 25.69 19.29
CA TRP A 150 1.63 26.14 20.22
C TRP A 150 2.17 24.98 21.06
N ASN A 151 1.26 24.20 21.65
CA ASN A 151 1.61 23.04 22.47
C ASN A 151 2.23 21.89 21.63
N LYS A 152 1.94 21.81 20.33
CA LYS A 152 2.61 20.89 19.38
C LYS A 152 4.01 21.39 19.05
N ALA A 153 4.17 22.69 18.78
CA ALA A 153 5.46 23.32 18.45
C ALA A 153 6.50 23.10 19.54
N GLN A 154 6.16 23.38 20.81
CA GLN A 154 7.06 23.17 21.95
C GLN A 154 7.54 21.72 22.07
N LYS A 155 6.63 20.75 21.93
CA LYS A 155 6.96 19.31 21.98
C LYS A 155 7.81 18.87 20.79
N ALA A 156 7.56 19.41 19.62
CA ALA A 156 8.21 18.99 18.39
C ALA A 156 9.63 19.54 18.24
N VAL A 157 9.89 20.78 18.69
CA VAL A 157 11.25 21.29 18.83
C VAL A 157 12.02 20.46 19.86
N ALA A 158 11.45 20.18 21.04
CA ALA A 158 12.10 19.34 22.04
C ALA A 158 12.44 17.92 21.51
N GLU A 159 11.60 17.34 20.66
CA GLU A 159 11.88 16.06 20.01
C GLU A 159 12.96 16.17 18.92
N LEU A 160 13.00 17.26 18.12
CA LEU A 160 14.11 17.50 17.17
C LEU A 160 15.46 17.56 17.90
N ASN A 161 15.54 18.33 18.98
CA ASN A 161 16.73 18.43 19.81
C ASN A 161 17.13 17.06 20.38
N ARG A 162 16.16 16.21 20.78
CA ARG A 162 16.43 14.84 21.25
C ARG A 162 17.04 13.94 20.17
N VAL A 163 16.57 14.02 18.92
CA VAL A 163 16.98 13.08 17.83
C VAL A 163 18.17 13.55 17.01
N LEU A 164 18.50 14.84 17.05
CA LEU A 164 19.64 15.44 16.35
C LEU A 164 20.80 15.86 17.28
N GLY A 165 20.48 16.25 18.53
CA GLY A 165 21.38 16.97 19.42
C GLY A 165 21.19 18.49 19.33
N ASP A 166 21.36 19.20 20.46
CA ASP A 166 21.16 20.65 20.56
C ASP A 166 22.11 21.49 19.69
N ASP A 167 23.26 20.95 19.29
CA ASP A 167 24.24 21.59 18.41
C ASP A 167 23.97 21.35 16.90
N ASP A 168 23.00 20.50 16.52
CA ASP A 168 22.71 20.24 15.10
C ASP A 168 22.03 21.47 14.47
N PRO A 169 22.48 21.95 13.29
CA PRO A 169 21.91 23.14 12.66
C PRO A 169 20.42 23.00 12.28
N VAL A 170 19.88 21.77 12.13
CA VAL A 170 18.47 21.48 11.85
C VAL A 170 17.59 21.58 13.11
N ALA A 171 18.21 21.60 14.30
CA ALA A 171 17.55 21.75 15.61
C ALA A 171 17.48 23.20 16.13
N GLN A 172 17.95 24.19 15.35
CA GLN A 172 18.06 25.58 15.81
C GLN A 172 16.72 26.36 15.70
N TYR A 173 15.91 26.33 16.76
CA TYR A 173 14.66 27.09 16.88
C TYR A 173 14.66 27.98 18.11
N LYS A 174 14.27 29.25 17.95
CA LYS A 174 13.97 30.16 19.08
C LYS A 174 12.47 30.37 19.23
N PHE A 175 11.95 30.19 20.44
CA PHE A 175 10.62 30.66 20.85
C PHE A 175 10.65 32.14 21.25
N TRP A 176 9.52 32.81 21.03
CA TRP A 176 9.19 34.16 21.49
C TRP A 176 7.81 34.10 22.15
N ASP A 177 7.62 34.76 23.28
CA ASP A 177 6.29 34.88 23.90
C ASP A 177 5.37 35.84 23.11
N ALA A 178 4.12 35.99 23.54
CA ALA A 178 3.14 36.83 22.87
C ALA A 178 3.55 38.32 22.82
N GLU A 179 4.08 38.90 23.91
CA GLU A 179 4.50 40.31 23.93
C GLU A 179 5.75 40.51 23.06
N GLU A 180 6.74 39.62 23.18
CA GLU A 180 7.91 39.61 22.31
C GLU A 180 7.50 39.51 20.83
N ALA A 181 6.56 38.61 20.49
CA ALA A 181 6.16 38.34 19.12
C ALA A 181 5.34 39.47 18.51
N GLU A 182 4.36 40.03 19.22
CA GLU A 182 3.61 41.21 18.76
C GLU A 182 4.56 42.39 18.50
N LYS A 183 5.47 42.66 19.45
CA LYS A 183 6.40 43.80 19.40
C LYS A 183 7.49 43.65 18.33
N LYS A 184 8.02 42.45 18.13
CA LYS A 184 9.11 42.19 17.16
C LYS A 184 8.59 41.96 15.74
N PHE A 185 7.50 41.22 15.59
CA PHE A 185 7.02 40.75 14.29
C PHE A 185 5.76 41.50 13.80
N LEU A 186 5.22 42.43 14.60
CA LEU A 186 4.04 43.28 14.31
C LEU A 186 2.71 42.52 14.16
N ALA A 187 2.67 41.24 14.54
CA ALA A 187 1.53 40.35 14.34
C ALA A 187 0.65 40.27 15.59
N GLN A 188 -0.44 41.05 15.60
CA GLN A 188 -1.31 41.25 16.77
C GLN A 188 -2.18 40.01 17.06
N GLY A 189 -2.47 39.76 18.34
CA GLY A 189 -3.38 38.70 18.81
C GLY A 189 -2.79 37.28 18.78
N CYS A 190 -1.47 37.13 18.73
CA CYS A 190 -0.81 35.82 18.72
C CYS A 190 -0.59 35.25 20.13
N LEU A 191 -0.35 33.94 20.22
CA LEU A 191 0.01 33.25 21.47
C LEU A 191 1.53 33.18 21.70
N GLY A 192 2.31 33.61 20.70
CA GLY A 192 3.76 33.50 20.63
C GLY A 192 4.22 33.14 19.21
N ALA A 193 5.53 33.02 19.03
CA ALA A 193 6.12 32.68 17.74
C ALA A 193 7.36 31.78 17.84
N VAL A 194 7.72 31.12 16.73
CA VAL A 194 8.94 30.30 16.58
C VAL A 194 9.76 30.82 15.40
N SER A 195 11.04 31.15 15.59
CA SER A 195 11.94 31.59 14.51
C SER A 195 13.14 30.66 14.29
N TYR A 196 13.55 30.47 13.05
CA TYR A 196 14.58 29.53 12.61
C TYR A 196 15.09 29.84 11.20
N GLU A 197 16.22 29.26 10.79
CA GLU A 197 16.88 29.52 9.50
C GLU A 197 16.00 29.16 8.29
N ALA A 198 15.91 30.08 7.34
CA ALA A 198 15.21 29.95 6.07
C ALA A 198 15.79 30.94 5.03
N GLY A 199 15.04 31.18 3.96
CA GLY A 199 15.31 32.27 3.04
C GLY A 199 14.13 32.57 2.12
N SER A 200 14.39 33.38 1.11
CA SER A 200 13.52 33.49 -0.06
C SER A 200 14.32 33.80 -1.32
N LEU A 201 13.82 33.35 -2.47
CA LEU A 201 14.35 33.72 -3.77
C LEU A 201 13.25 33.71 -4.84
N SER A 202 13.45 34.46 -5.92
CA SER A 202 12.62 34.37 -7.11
C SER A 202 12.93 33.06 -7.84
N ALA A 203 12.17 32.01 -7.53
CA ALA A 203 12.32 30.67 -8.10
C ALA A 203 12.34 30.63 -9.64
N TYR A 204 11.60 31.52 -10.29
CA TYR A 204 11.67 31.74 -11.73
C TYR A 204 13.07 32.18 -12.19
N LYS A 205 13.56 33.34 -11.73
CA LYS A 205 14.93 33.85 -12.00
C LYS A 205 16.02 32.84 -11.67
N PHE A 206 15.90 32.09 -10.56
CA PHE A 206 16.87 31.06 -10.19
C PHE A 206 16.98 29.96 -11.25
N VAL A 207 15.85 29.40 -11.68
CA VAL A 207 15.80 28.38 -12.74
C VAL A 207 16.20 28.93 -14.11
N ILE A 208 15.86 30.18 -14.43
CA ILE A 208 16.34 30.86 -15.64
C ILE A 208 17.88 30.96 -15.64
N GLY A 209 18.51 31.22 -14.48
CA GLY A 209 19.97 31.19 -14.33
C GLY A 209 20.57 29.80 -14.56
N ILE A 210 19.97 28.75 -13.98
CA ILE A 210 20.44 27.37 -14.20
C ILE A 210 20.23 26.95 -15.68
N LEU A 211 19.16 27.39 -16.33
CA LEU A 211 18.95 27.17 -17.77
C LEU A 211 20.02 27.85 -18.61
N ALA A 212 20.46 29.07 -18.29
CA ALA A 212 21.56 29.72 -18.99
C ALA A 212 22.86 28.90 -18.88
N LEU A 213 23.23 28.49 -17.66
CA LEU A 213 24.40 27.66 -17.38
C LEU A 213 24.34 26.26 -18.04
N ALA A 214 23.13 25.72 -18.24
CA ALA A 214 22.93 24.46 -18.96
C ALA A 214 22.99 24.65 -20.49
N LEU A 215 22.48 25.77 -21.02
CA LEU A 215 22.61 26.14 -22.44
C LEU A 215 24.09 26.33 -22.84
N GLU A 216 24.89 26.98 -21.98
CA GLU A 216 26.35 27.08 -22.14
C GLU A 216 27.07 25.72 -22.18
N LYS A 217 26.47 24.69 -21.56
CA LYS A 217 26.95 23.30 -21.58
C LYS A 217 26.31 22.43 -22.67
N GLY A 218 25.56 23.02 -23.60
CA GLY A 218 24.99 22.32 -24.76
C GLY A 218 23.57 21.77 -24.59
N LEU A 219 22.79 22.24 -23.62
CA LEU A 219 21.37 21.89 -23.49
C LEU A 219 20.57 22.26 -24.76
N ASN A 220 19.79 21.32 -25.28
CA ASN A 220 18.71 21.65 -26.20
C ASN A 220 17.43 21.95 -25.39
N LEU A 221 17.01 23.20 -25.33
CA LEU A 221 15.76 23.63 -24.68
C LEU A 221 14.72 23.91 -25.76
N GLN A 222 13.52 23.37 -25.60
CA GLN A 222 12.41 23.54 -26.53
C GLN A 222 11.14 23.91 -25.78
N THR A 223 10.91 25.22 -25.65
CA THR A 223 9.66 25.79 -25.14
C THR A 223 8.54 25.71 -26.19
N GLU A 224 7.30 25.97 -25.76
CA GLU A 224 6.08 25.89 -26.59
C GLU A 224 5.92 24.53 -27.31
N THR A 225 6.49 23.47 -26.71
CA THR A 225 6.62 22.13 -27.30
C THR A 225 6.09 21.09 -26.30
N PRO A 226 4.76 20.98 -26.15
CA PRO A 226 4.16 20.01 -25.26
C PRO A 226 4.46 18.58 -25.73
N ALA A 227 4.99 17.75 -24.84
CA ALA A 227 4.90 16.31 -24.99
C ALA A 227 3.42 15.90 -24.85
N LEU A 228 2.86 15.30 -25.90
CA LEU A 228 1.47 14.85 -25.96
C LEU A 228 1.33 13.43 -25.40
N ARG A 229 2.36 12.61 -25.59
CA ARG A 229 2.38 11.19 -25.24
C ARG A 229 3.81 10.66 -25.17
N ILE A 230 4.01 9.64 -24.33
CA ILE A 230 5.18 8.76 -24.37
C ILE A 230 4.75 7.33 -24.72
N ARG A 231 5.63 6.57 -25.38
CA ARG A 231 5.49 5.12 -25.60
C ARG A 231 6.87 4.46 -25.74
N LYS A 232 6.97 3.16 -25.45
CA LYS A 232 8.17 2.39 -25.78
C LYS A 232 8.34 2.30 -27.30
N CYS A 233 9.59 2.25 -27.76
CA CYS A 233 9.89 1.94 -29.16
C CYS A 233 9.89 0.41 -29.36
N GLU A 234 9.06 -0.08 -30.29
CA GLU A 234 8.90 -1.53 -30.53
C GLU A 234 10.01 -2.11 -31.44
N SER A 235 10.80 -1.26 -32.10
CA SER A 235 11.76 -1.64 -33.15
C SER A 235 13.04 -0.81 -33.20
N GLY A 236 13.29 0.05 -32.21
CA GLY A 236 14.40 1.02 -32.22
C GLY A 236 15.50 0.72 -31.20
N HIS A 237 16.66 1.34 -31.39
CA HIS A 237 17.83 1.17 -30.50
C HIS A 237 17.75 1.99 -29.20
N ARG A 238 16.75 2.87 -29.08
CA ARG A 238 16.56 3.79 -27.95
C ARG A 238 15.13 3.59 -27.43
N GLY A 239 15.00 3.37 -26.12
CA GLY A 239 13.84 2.68 -25.53
C GLY A 239 12.49 3.37 -25.68
N TRP A 240 12.48 4.69 -25.89
CA TRP A 240 11.27 5.52 -25.81
C TRP A 240 11.07 6.40 -27.03
N ILE A 241 9.80 6.68 -27.34
CA ILE A 241 9.37 7.71 -28.29
C ILE A 241 8.46 8.70 -27.53
N VAL A 242 8.78 9.99 -27.68
CA VAL A 242 7.99 11.10 -27.16
C VAL A 242 7.36 11.86 -28.34
N GLU A 243 6.04 11.99 -28.33
CA GLU A 243 5.26 12.58 -29.43
C GLU A 243 4.91 14.04 -29.11
N THR A 244 5.19 14.97 -30.03
CA THR A 244 4.91 16.42 -29.88
C THR A 244 4.20 16.98 -31.13
N PRO A 245 3.61 18.19 -31.09
CA PRO A 245 3.08 18.85 -32.28
C PRO A 245 4.13 19.17 -33.36
N ARG A 246 5.42 19.15 -33.02
CA ARG A 246 6.56 19.45 -33.90
C ARG A 246 7.30 18.19 -34.38
N GLY A 247 6.73 17.01 -34.15
CA GLY A 247 7.33 15.71 -34.49
C GLY A 247 7.56 14.81 -33.27
N ALA A 248 8.14 13.63 -33.52
CA ALA A 248 8.47 12.66 -32.49
C ALA A 248 9.99 12.56 -32.29
N ILE A 249 10.42 12.33 -31.06
CA ILE A 249 11.83 12.15 -30.67
C ILE A 249 12.01 10.75 -30.11
N GLU A 250 13.02 10.01 -30.57
CA GLU A 250 13.48 8.80 -29.89
C GLU A 250 14.45 9.15 -28.76
N ALA A 251 14.26 8.58 -27.58
CA ALA A 251 15.08 8.83 -26.40
C ALA A 251 15.55 7.51 -25.78
N GLU A 252 16.81 7.45 -25.33
CA GLU A 252 17.29 6.33 -24.52
C GLU A 252 16.65 6.40 -23.14
N ARG A 253 16.80 7.54 -22.45
CA ARG A 253 16.14 7.85 -21.16
C ARG A 253 15.11 8.96 -21.29
N VAL A 254 13.98 8.84 -20.59
CA VAL A 254 12.95 9.89 -20.49
C VAL A 254 12.73 10.25 -19.02
N VAL A 255 12.62 11.53 -18.67
CA VAL A 255 12.39 12.00 -17.29
C VAL A 255 11.12 12.84 -17.19
N LEU A 256 10.19 12.43 -16.32
CA LEU A 256 8.98 13.18 -16.01
C LEU A 256 9.24 14.14 -14.83
N ALA A 257 9.56 15.41 -15.15
CA ALA A 257 9.72 16.50 -14.18
C ALA A 257 8.45 17.40 -14.10
N THR A 258 7.29 16.86 -14.48
CA THR A 258 6.03 17.60 -14.70
C THR A 258 5.14 17.77 -13.47
N ASN A 259 5.59 17.33 -12.29
CA ASN A 259 4.87 17.43 -11.01
C ASN A 259 3.41 16.91 -11.10
N GLY A 260 2.39 17.72 -10.80
CA GLY A 260 0.98 17.32 -10.85
C GLY A 260 0.48 16.87 -12.23
N TYR A 261 1.16 17.24 -13.33
CA TYR A 261 0.80 16.83 -14.68
C TYR A 261 1.36 15.44 -15.08
N ALA A 262 2.12 14.75 -14.22
CA ALA A 262 2.77 13.47 -14.56
C ALA A 262 1.77 12.37 -15.01
N ALA A 263 0.56 12.34 -14.46
CA ALA A 263 -0.49 11.41 -14.85
C ALA A 263 -1.07 11.67 -16.28
N HIS A 264 -0.72 12.77 -16.93
CA HIS A 264 -1.06 12.99 -18.34
C HIS A 264 -0.22 12.10 -19.26
N LEU A 265 1.10 12.13 -19.05
CA LEU A 265 2.08 11.38 -19.83
C LEU A 265 2.14 9.91 -19.40
N HIS A 266 1.93 9.65 -18.12
CA HIS A 266 1.87 8.30 -17.55
C HIS A 266 0.49 8.08 -16.88
N PRO A 267 -0.58 7.76 -17.66
CA PRO A 267 -1.96 7.57 -17.15
C PRO A 267 -2.14 6.63 -15.96
N PRO A 268 -1.39 5.52 -15.83
CA PRO A 268 -0.75 5.09 -14.59
C PRO A 268 -1.04 5.89 -13.30
N LEU A 269 -0.41 7.05 -13.13
CA LEU A 269 -0.30 7.81 -11.89
C LEU A 269 -1.60 8.49 -11.47
N GLN A 270 -2.71 8.24 -12.17
CA GLN A 270 -4.01 8.78 -11.83
C GLN A 270 -4.46 8.34 -10.43
N GLY A 271 -4.63 9.30 -9.52
CA GLY A 271 -4.98 9.05 -8.13
C GLY A 271 -3.79 8.63 -7.24
N VAL A 272 -2.63 8.33 -7.85
CA VAL A 272 -1.33 8.23 -7.15
C VAL A 272 -0.75 9.64 -6.98
N ILE A 273 -0.86 10.46 -8.03
CA ILE A 273 -0.61 11.91 -8.02
C ILE A 273 -1.91 12.60 -8.39
N VAL A 274 -2.35 13.53 -7.55
CA VAL A 274 -3.52 14.38 -7.76
C VAL A 274 -3.04 15.83 -7.94
N PRO A 275 -3.42 16.51 -9.05
CA PRO A 275 -3.18 17.94 -9.19
C PRO A 275 -3.86 18.74 -8.08
N LEU A 276 -3.29 19.86 -7.64
CA LEU A 276 -4.02 20.85 -6.84
C LEU A 276 -3.67 22.26 -7.27
N ARG A 277 -4.69 23.10 -7.45
CA ARG A 277 -4.51 24.53 -7.69
C ARG A 277 -4.41 25.30 -6.38
N GLY A 278 -3.27 25.96 -6.17
CA GLY A 278 -3.07 26.95 -5.10
C GLY A 278 -3.07 28.38 -5.64
N HIS A 279 -3.28 29.36 -4.75
CA HIS A 279 -3.52 30.76 -5.10
C HIS A 279 -2.50 31.66 -4.40
N MET A 280 -2.11 32.74 -5.07
CA MET A 280 -1.07 33.66 -4.63
C MET A 280 -1.47 35.11 -4.93
N THR A 281 -1.03 36.03 -4.07
CA THR A 281 -1.02 37.47 -4.36
C THR A 281 0.36 38.09 -4.18
N ALA A 282 0.57 39.19 -4.91
CA ALA A 282 1.64 40.15 -4.70
C ALA A 282 0.98 41.48 -4.30
N GLN A 283 1.36 42.00 -3.14
CA GLN A 283 0.76 43.17 -2.52
C GLN A 283 1.80 44.25 -2.28
N ARG A 284 1.37 45.52 -2.33
CA ARG A 284 2.14 46.64 -1.80
C ARG A 284 1.95 46.66 -0.28
N PRO A 285 3.00 46.89 0.53
CA PRO A 285 2.86 46.95 1.99
C PRO A 285 2.00 48.15 2.41
N GLY A 286 1.27 47.99 3.53
CA GLY A 286 0.54 49.09 4.16
C GLY A 286 1.47 50.16 4.75
N SER A 287 0.97 51.38 4.88
CA SER A 287 1.75 52.57 5.25
C SER A 287 2.32 52.57 6.67
N GLY A 288 1.87 51.65 7.54
CA GLY A 288 2.39 51.46 8.90
C GLY A 288 3.60 50.52 8.97
N LEU A 289 3.87 49.74 7.93
CA LEU A 289 4.98 48.79 7.89
C LEU A 289 6.34 49.48 7.62
N PRO A 290 7.48 48.88 8.01
CA PRO A 290 8.80 49.47 7.81
C PRO A 290 9.11 49.76 6.33
N LYS A 291 9.58 50.98 6.05
CA LYS A 291 9.84 51.47 4.67
C LYS A 291 10.93 50.69 3.93
N ASP A 292 11.92 50.18 4.67
CA ASP A 292 13.01 49.35 4.13
C ASP A 292 12.61 47.87 3.91
N GLY A 293 11.36 47.52 4.27
CA GLY A 293 10.83 46.16 4.25
C GLY A 293 10.87 45.47 5.62
N LEU A 294 10.11 44.38 5.73
CA LEU A 294 10.12 43.50 6.91
C LEU A 294 11.36 42.58 6.87
N ALA A 295 12.01 42.40 8.02
CA ALA A 295 13.34 41.76 8.12
C ALA A 295 13.33 40.22 8.21
N THR A 296 12.17 39.57 8.05
CA THR A 296 11.98 38.12 8.19
C THR A 296 10.87 37.63 7.26
N THR A 297 10.90 36.36 6.89
CA THR A 297 9.75 35.72 6.20
C THR A 297 8.78 35.15 7.23
N TYR A 298 7.50 35.02 6.88
CA TYR A 298 6.44 34.69 7.83
C TYR A 298 5.70 33.43 7.42
N SER A 299 5.14 32.72 8.39
CA SER A 299 3.86 32.04 8.21
C SER A 299 3.00 32.22 9.45
N PHE A 300 1.69 32.24 9.26
CA PHE A 300 0.72 32.46 10.31
C PHE A 300 -0.07 31.17 10.51
N ILE A 301 -0.05 30.61 11.72
CA ILE A 301 -0.43 29.21 11.99
C ILE A 301 -1.73 29.16 12.82
N TYR A 302 -2.70 28.42 12.31
CA TYR A 302 -4.05 28.25 12.87
C TYR A 302 -4.36 26.78 13.14
N ASP A 303 -5.52 26.50 13.71
CA ASP A 303 -5.99 25.14 13.95
C ASP A 303 -6.23 24.39 12.62
N ASP A 304 -6.86 25.03 11.62
CA ASP A 304 -7.22 24.40 10.34
C ASP A 304 -6.16 24.51 9.22
N GLY A 305 -5.19 25.43 9.33
CA GLY A 305 -4.30 25.75 8.22
C GLY A 305 -3.21 26.77 8.52
N TYR A 306 -2.65 27.34 7.47
CA TYR A 306 -1.67 28.43 7.54
C TYR A 306 -1.60 29.24 6.23
N GLU A 307 -1.24 30.52 6.36
CA GLU A 307 -0.74 31.35 5.27
C GLU A 307 0.78 31.44 5.35
N TYR A 308 1.47 31.49 4.22
CA TYR A 308 2.90 31.79 4.15
C TYR A 308 3.14 33.09 3.38
N MET A 309 4.07 33.91 3.87
CA MET A 309 4.24 35.29 3.42
C MET A 309 5.72 35.69 3.36
N ILE A 310 6.11 36.36 2.27
CA ILE A 310 7.49 36.74 1.98
C ILE A 310 7.56 38.23 1.62
N PRO A 311 8.25 39.05 2.43
CA PRO A 311 8.67 40.39 2.03
C PRO A 311 9.77 40.31 0.97
N ARG A 312 9.68 41.13 -0.06
CA ARG A 312 10.70 41.21 -1.12
C ARG A 312 11.94 41.95 -0.61
N PRO A 313 13.15 41.36 -0.71
CA PRO A 313 14.34 41.90 -0.06
C PRO A 313 14.78 43.25 -0.66
N GLN A 314 15.53 44.03 0.14
CA GLN A 314 16.10 45.31 -0.26
C GLN A 314 16.97 45.15 -1.52
N GLY A 315 16.96 46.15 -2.40
CA GLY A 315 17.66 46.10 -3.70
C GLY A 315 16.94 45.28 -4.79
N SER A 316 15.93 44.46 -4.46
CA SER A 316 15.12 43.80 -5.48
C SER A 316 14.12 44.75 -6.15
N MET A 317 13.74 44.44 -7.40
CA MET A 317 12.72 45.22 -8.14
C MET A 317 11.39 45.20 -7.38
N PHE A 318 10.94 46.35 -6.88
CA PHE A 318 9.88 46.47 -5.87
C PHE A 318 10.19 45.71 -4.57
N ALA A 319 11.28 46.09 -3.90
CA ALA A 319 11.54 45.72 -2.50
C ALA A 319 10.36 46.13 -1.59
N GLY A 320 10.18 45.43 -0.47
CA GLY A 320 9.08 45.66 0.47
C GLY A 320 7.71 45.14 0.02
N ASN A 321 7.48 44.85 -1.27
CA ASN A 321 6.29 44.12 -1.72
C ASN A 321 6.14 42.79 -0.96
N ILE A 322 4.91 42.41 -0.67
CA ILE A 322 4.55 41.20 0.08
C ILE A 322 4.02 40.15 -0.88
N MET A 323 4.62 38.97 -0.89
CA MET A 323 4.13 37.78 -1.58
C MET A 323 3.39 36.91 -0.56
N ILE A 324 2.11 36.61 -0.75
CA ILE A 324 1.33 35.78 0.22
C ILE A 324 0.48 34.73 -0.48
N GLY A 325 0.42 33.54 0.11
CA GLY A 325 -0.39 32.41 -0.35
C GLY A 325 -0.78 31.49 0.80
N GLY A 326 -1.77 30.63 0.57
CA GLY A 326 -2.43 29.84 1.61
C GLY A 326 -3.92 29.73 1.31
N GLY A 327 -4.76 29.74 2.34
CA GLY A 327 -6.21 29.95 2.19
C GLY A 327 -7.02 28.84 1.50
N ALA A 328 -6.40 27.73 1.08
CA ALA A 328 -7.09 26.65 0.36
C ALA A 328 -8.30 26.11 1.12
N THR A 329 -8.20 25.95 2.46
CA THR A 329 -9.30 25.48 3.33
C THR A 329 -10.47 26.45 3.42
N LYS A 330 -10.29 27.72 3.04
CA LYS A 330 -11.35 28.73 3.02
C LYS A 330 -12.15 28.72 1.70
N GLY A 331 -11.72 27.91 0.73
CA GLY A 331 -12.48 27.62 -0.48
C GLY A 331 -13.70 26.74 -0.24
N ARG A 332 -14.50 26.55 -1.29
CA ARG A 332 -15.65 25.64 -1.26
C ARG A 332 -15.22 24.22 -0.89
N ASP A 333 -16.06 23.51 -0.15
CA ASP A 333 -15.82 22.13 0.27
C ASP A 333 -14.48 21.97 1.02
N GLU A 334 -14.11 22.96 1.84
CA GLU A 334 -12.82 23.02 2.57
C GLU A 334 -11.59 22.92 1.65
N GLY A 335 -11.71 23.40 0.41
CA GLY A 335 -10.67 23.33 -0.62
C GLY A 335 -10.65 22.02 -1.43
N ILE A 336 -11.52 21.04 -1.11
CA ILE A 336 -11.66 19.79 -1.88
C ILE A 336 -11.95 20.07 -3.36
N CYS A 337 -12.62 21.19 -3.67
CA CYS A 337 -12.92 21.61 -5.03
C CYS A 337 -11.70 21.98 -5.90
N GLU A 338 -10.50 22.14 -5.31
CA GLU A 338 -9.26 22.46 -6.05
C GLU A 338 -8.36 21.25 -6.34
N PHE A 339 -8.65 20.07 -5.75
CA PHE A 339 -8.00 18.81 -6.13
C PHE A 339 -8.48 18.35 -7.51
N GLY A 340 -7.58 17.84 -8.35
CA GLY A 340 -7.87 17.50 -9.75
C GLY A 340 -8.01 18.73 -10.67
N THR A 341 -8.01 19.96 -10.14
CA THR A 341 -8.04 21.18 -10.97
C THR A 341 -6.67 21.41 -11.59
N THR A 342 -6.63 21.51 -12.93
CA THR A 342 -5.44 21.89 -13.71
C THR A 342 -5.59 23.24 -14.43
N ASP A 343 -6.71 23.93 -14.23
CA ASP A 343 -6.97 25.26 -14.79
C ASP A 343 -6.25 26.36 -14.01
N ASP A 344 -5.06 26.76 -14.45
CA ASP A 344 -4.35 27.95 -13.95
C ASP A 344 -4.66 29.24 -14.76
N THR A 345 -5.67 29.22 -15.63
CA THR A 345 -6.19 30.43 -16.33
C THR A 345 -7.17 31.22 -15.46
N THR A 346 -7.83 30.57 -14.50
CA THR A 346 -8.75 31.22 -13.55
C THR A 346 -8.23 31.22 -12.10
N THR A 347 -8.93 31.98 -11.25
CA THR A 347 -8.78 32.00 -9.78
C THR A 347 -10.11 31.66 -9.14
N ASP A 348 -10.12 31.09 -7.94
CA ASP A 348 -11.34 31.07 -7.11
C ASP A 348 -11.45 32.38 -6.34
N ALA A 349 -12.62 33.01 -6.38
CA ALA A 349 -12.84 34.34 -5.80
C ALA A 349 -12.85 34.35 -4.26
N VAL A 350 -13.25 33.25 -3.60
CA VAL A 350 -13.30 33.17 -2.13
C VAL A 350 -11.87 32.99 -1.59
N ILE A 351 -11.13 32.03 -2.15
CA ILE A 351 -9.72 31.79 -1.78
C ILE A 351 -8.89 33.05 -2.08
N LEU A 352 -9.08 33.67 -3.25
CA LEU A 352 -8.32 34.87 -3.62
C LEU A 352 -8.61 36.05 -2.68
N LYS A 353 -9.89 36.33 -2.38
CA LYS A 353 -10.25 37.45 -1.50
C LYS A 353 -9.68 37.26 -0.10
N TYR A 354 -9.75 36.05 0.44
CA TYR A 354 -9.13 35.71 1.72
C TYR A 354 -7.62 35.96 1.73
N VAL A 355 -6.89 35.52 0.70
CA VAL A 355 -5.44 35.75 0.57
C VAL A 355 -5.10 37.23 0.35
N GLU A 356 -5.99 38.02 -0.27
CA GLU A 356 -5.82 39.47 -0.44
C GLU A 356 -5.97 40.26 0.89
N ASP A 357 -6.85 39.82 1.79
CA ASP A 357 -7.05 40.48 3.09
C ASP A 357 -6.11 39.97 4.20
N SER A 358 -5.71 38.69 4.14
CA SER A 358 -4.92 38.01 5.18
C SER A 358 -3.71 38.81 5.70
N ALA A 359 -2.93 39.47 4.82
CA ALA A 359 -1.76 40.24 5.25
C ALA A 359 -2.16 41.47 6.10
N ALA A 360 -3.15 42.23 5.65
CA ALA A 360 -3.64 43.41 6.37
C ALA A 360 -4.31 43.02 7.70
N GLU A 361 -5.07 41.92 7.72
CA GLU A 361 -5.68 41.38 8.94
C GLU A 361 -4.64 40.94 9.98
N ARG A 362 -3.56 40.25 9.55
CA ARG A 362 -2.53 39.70 10.46
C ARG A 362 -1.64 40.79 11.08
N PHE A 363 -1.40 41.89 10.37
CA PHE A 363 -0.73 43.07 10.92
C PHE A 363 -1.68 44.02 11.68
N GLY A 364 -2.99 43.91 11.46
CA GLY A 364 -4.01 44.69 12.17
C GLY A 364 -3.75 46.20 12.07
N SER A 365 -3.71 46.87 13.22
CA SER A 365 -3.44 48.32 13.27
C SER A 365 -2.03 48.70 12.80
N ASN A 366 -1.07 47.77 12.79
CA ASN A 366 0.29 48.01 12.27
C ASN A 366 0.34 48.08 10.74
N TRP A 367 -0.72 47.67 10.03
CA TRP A 367 -0.81 47.82 8.57
C TRP A 367 -0.88 49.29 8.15
N GLY A 368 -1.61 50.12 8.91
CA GLY A 368 -1.92 51.50 8.50
C GLY A 368 -2.89 51.54 7.32
N HIS A 369 -2.58 52.36 6.30
CA HIS A 369 -3.42 52.51 5.10
C HIS A 369 -2.82 51.75 3.90
N ASP A 370 -3.68 51.25 3.02
CA ASP A 370 -3.24 50.69 1.74
C ASP A 370 -2.53 51.75 0.88
N HIS A 371 -1.57 51.31 0.06
CA HIS A 371 -0.82 52.17 -0.85
C HIS A 371 -1.77 52.92 -1.82
N PRO A 372 -1.50 54.18 -2.22
CA PRO A 372 -2.41 54.97 -3.09
C PRO A 372 -2.74 54.34 -4.45
N GLU A 373 -1.90 53.44 -4.96
CA GLU A 373 -2.15 52.63 -6.17
C GLU A 373 -2.99 51.35 -5.90
N GLY A 374 -3.54 51.19 -4.70
CA GLY A 374 -4.20 49.97 -4.21
C GLY A 374 -3.23 48.94 -3.61
N ARG A 375 -3.77 48.04 -2.76
CA ARG A 375 -3.03 46.94 -2.13
C ARG A 375 -2.49 45.96 -3.16
N LEU A 376 -3.38 45.37 -3.95
CA LEU A 376 -3.03 44.30 -4.90
C LEU A 376 -2.18 44.83 -6.07
N ARG A 377 -1.09 44.13 -6.37
CA ARG A 377 -0.23 44.34 -7.55
C ARG A 377 -0.29 43.17 -8.53
N ARG A 378 -0.56 41.94 -8.07
CA ARG A 378 -0.86 40.78 -8.92
C ARG A 378 -1.62 39.71 -8.13
N ALA A 379 -2.49 38.97 -8.80
CA ALA A 379 -3.06 37.70 -8.33
C ALA A 379 -2.83 36.62 -9.39
N TRP A 380 -2.53 35.40 -8.98
CA TRP A 380 -2.38 34.24 -9.88
C TRP A 380 -2.56 32.91 -9.15
N THR A 381 -2.77 31.84 -9.92
CA THR A 381 -2.88 30.45 -9.43
C THR A 381 -1.70 29.60 -9.90
N GLY A 382 -1.47 28.43 -9.30
CA GLY A 382 -0.42 27.50 -9.73
C GLY A 382 -0.75 26.04 -9.39
N ILE A 383 -0.44 25.12 -10.30
CA ILE A 383 -0.79 23.69 -10.16
C ILE A 383 0.36 22.90 -9.52
N MET A 384 0.10 22.37 -8.33
CA MET A 384 0.97 21.49 -7.56
C MET A 384 0.57 20.02 -7.78
N GLY A 385 1.35 19.08 -7.23
CA GLY A 385 1.03 17.65 -7.21
C GLY A 385 1.13 17.10 -5.79
N TYR A 386 0.11 16.35 -5.38
CA TYR A 386 -0.01 15.70 -4.08
C TYR A 386 -0.20 14.18 -4.24
N SER A 387 0.25 13.40 -3.27
CA SER A 387 0.11 11.93 -3.25
C SER A 387 -0.63 11.46 -2.01
N SER A 388 -1.07 10.20 -2.02
CA SER A 388 -1.80 9.57 -0.92
C SER A 388 -1.01 9.44 0.39
N ASP A 389 0.32 9.39 0.30
CA ASP A 389 1.26 9.25 1.42
C ASP A 389 1.88 10.57 1.88
N GLY A 390 1.70 11.66 1.12
CA GLY A 390 2.27 12.97 1.45
C GLY A 390 3.78 13.08 1.22
N PHE A 391 4.36 12.30 0.29
CA PHE A 391 5.79 12.33 -0.04
C PHE A 391 6.06 12.50 -1.55
N PRO A 392 7.24 13.03 -1.96
CA PRO A 392 7.63 13.10 -3.37
C PRO A 392 7.98 11.71 -3.92
N LEU A 393 7.67 11.50 -5.20
CA LEU A 393 7.95 10.26 -5.92
C LEU A 393 9.15 10.48 -6.84
N ILE A 394 10.30 9.88 -6.49
CA ILE A 394 11.60 10.14 -7.13
C ILE A 394 12.31 8.83 -7.52
N GLY A 395 12.94 8.86 -8.70
CA GLY A 395 13.92 7.89 -9.16
C GLY A 395 13.81 7.67 -10.66
N GLN A 396 14.13 6.45 -11.09
CA GLN A 396 13.42 5.88 -12.24
C GLN A 396 11.87 6.03 -11.97
N LEU A 397 10.97 5.98 -12.96
CA LEU A 397 9.49 5.81 -12.82
C LEU A 397 9.04 4.22 -13.11
N PRO A 398 9.18 2.15 -11.89
CA PRO A 398 9.98 0.80 -12.08
C PRO A 398 9.42 -0.26 -12.99
N ASP A 399 10.39 -0.89 -13.61
CA ASP A 399 10.29 -1.79 -14.72
C ASP A 399 9.77 -1.19 -16.06
N GLU A 400 9.35 0.09 -16.09
CA GLU A 400 9.46 0.93 -17.28
C GLU A 400 10.95 1.33 -17.43
N ASN A 401 11.76 0.42 -18.00
CA ASN A 401 13.20 0.63 -18.19
C ASN A 401 13.49 2.00 -18.83
N ASP A 402 14.43 2.72 -18.24
CA ASP A 402 14.91 4.04 -18.69
C ASP A 402 13.86 5.19 -18.69
N LEU A 403 12.67 4.98 -18.13
CA LEU A 403 11.73 6.06 -17.79
C LEU A 403 11.96 6.50 -16.34
N TYR A 404 12.00 7.81 -16.06
CA TYR A 404 12.37 8.41 -14.77
C TYR A 404 11.33 9.45 -14.32
N ILE A 405 11.28 9.79 -13.03
CA ILE A 405 10.37 10.79 -12.46
C ILE A 405 10.96 11.50 -11.25
N ALA A 406 10.56 12.76 -11.10
CA ALA A 406 10.59 13.44 -9.82
C ALA A 406 9.38 14.37 -9.74
N ALA A 407 8.38 13.98 -8.95
CA ALA A 407 7.06 14.62 -8.91
C ALA A 407 6.41 14.52 -7.53
N SER A 408 5.20 15.09 -7.41
CA SER A 408 4.38 15.07 -6.20
C SER A 408 5.03 15.76 -5.00
N PHE A 409 5.52 16.99 -5.19
CA PHE A 409 6.27 17.71 -4.15
C PHE A 409 5.42 18.34 -3.04
N GLN A 410 4.11 18.04 -2.94
CA GLN A 410 3.22 18.39 -1.81
C GLN A 410 3.11 19.90 -1.48
N GLY A 411 3.52 20.77 -2.41
CA GLY A 411 3.69 22.21 -2.21
C GLY A 411 5.08 22.64 -1.71
N SER A 412 5.82 21.75 -1.05
CA SER A 412 7.16 21.99 -0.46
C SER A 412 8.33 21.98 -1.47
N GLY A 413 8.06 22.19 -2.76
CA GLY A 413 9.04 22.01 -3.84
C GLY A 413 10.32 22.84 -3.69
N MET A 414 10.24 24.04 -3.10
CA MET A 414 11.40 24.91 -2.87
C MET A 414 12.46 24.34 -1.91
N VAL A 415 12.09 23.36 -1.08
CA VAL A 415 13.00 22.67 -0.14
C VAL A 415 13.07 21.16 -0.39
N LEU A 416 12.63 20.69 -1.56
CA LEU A 416 12.79 19.30 -1.98
C LEU A 416 13.47 19.20 -3.35
N CYS A 417 12.94 19.92 -4.34
CA CYS A 417 13.19 19.67 -5.76
C CYS A 417 14.67 19.71 -6.22
N PHE A 418 15.54 20.49 -5.56
CA PHE A 418 16.92 20.69 -5.98
C PHE A 418 17.82 19.51 -5.58
N GLU A 419 17.70 19.03 -4.34
CA GLU A 419 18.37 17.81 -3.90
C GLU A 419 17.67 16.54 -4.45
N SER A 420 16.36 16.60 -4.75
CA SER A 420 15.69 15.54 -5.51
C SER A 420 16.29 15.37 -6.92
N ALA A 421 16.73 16.45 -7.56
CA ALA A 421 17.46 16.37 -8.84
C ALA A 421 18.86 15.78 -8.68
N ARG A 422 19.50 15.93 -7.51
CA ARG A 422 20.79 15.29 -7.19
C ARG A 422 20.61 13.79 -6.96
N ALA A 423 19.66 13.41 -6.10
CA ALA A 423 19.30 12.02 -5.85
C ALA A 423 18.88 11.29 -7.12
N LEU A 424 18.08 11.94 -7.98
CA LEU A 424 17.70 11.37 -9.27
C LEU A 424 18.91 11.17 -10.20
N PHE A 425 19.87 12.09 -10.20
CA PHE A 425 21.12 11.92 -10.94
C PHE A 425 21.96 10.74 -10.41
N GLU A 426 22.08 10.58 -9.09
CA GLU A 426 22.75 9.44 -8.43
C GLU A 426 22.06 8.10 -8.81
N ILE A 427 20.71 8.06 -8.82
CA ILE A 427 19.91 6.88 -9.26
C ILE A 427 20.12 6.59 -10.75
N MET A 428 20.09 7.61 -11.62
CA MET A 428 20.34 7.44 -13.06
C MET A 428 21.76 6.92 -13.36
N SER A 429 22.71 7.17 -12.45
CA SER A 429 24.12 6.76 -12.56
C SER A 429 24.41 5.40 -11.88
N GLN A 430 23.41 4.78 -11.24
CA GLN A 430 23.51 3.52 -10.49
C GLN A 430 24.40 3.59 -9.22
N GLU A 431 24.54 4.77 -8.61
CA GLU A 431 25.40 5.01 -7.43
C GLU A 431 24.67 4.77 -6.08
N ASP A 432 23.77 3.77 -6.02
CA ASP A 432 22.83 3.54 -4.90
C ASP A 432 23.48 3.39 -3.51
N GLU A 433 24.70 2.82 -3.40
CA GLU A 433 25.33 2.53 -2.10
C GLU A 433 25.73 3.80 -1.30
N ALA A 434 25.89 4.95 -1.95
CA ALA A 434 26.09 6.24 -1.29
C ALA A 434 24.75 6.90 -0.90
N LEU A 435 23.72 6.70 -1.72
CA LEU A 435 22.42 7.37 -1.64
C LEU A 435 21.63 7.00 -0.38
N ASP A 436 21.74 5.75 0.08
CA ASP A 436 21.06 5.21 1.29
C ASP A 436 21.39 5.97 2.60
N GLN A 437 22.56 6.62 2.64
CA GLN A 437 23.08 7.30 3.83
C GLN A 437 22.35 8.62 4.10
N TRP A 438 21.93 9.32 3.04
CA TRP A 438 21.47 10.71 3.11
C TRP A 438 20.05 10.93 2.54
N PHE A 439 19.60 10.08 1.62
CA PHE A 439 18.30 10.23 0.96
C PHE A 439 17.20 9.44 1.69
N PRO A 440 16.04 10.05 2.00
CA PRO A 440 14.92 9.34 2.60
C PRO A 440 14.41 8.19 1.71
N LYS A 441 14.35 6.98 2.25
CA LYS A 441 13.90 5.77 1.54
C LYS A 441 12.45 5.90 1.07
N VAL A 442 11.61 6.60 1.84
CA VAL A 442 10.20 6.88 1.49
C VAL A 442 10.03 7.82 0.30
N PHE A 443 11.08 8.53 -0.13
CA PHE A 443 11.06 9.33 -1.36
C PHE A 443 11.43 8.51 -2.61
N ARG A 444 12.03 7.32 -2.45
CA ARG A 444 12.28 6.39 -3.57
C ARG A 444 11.02 5.58 -3.85
N ILE A 445 10.72 5.38 -5.14
CA ILE A 445 9.64 4.49 -5.54
C ILE A 445 10.08 3.04 -5.29
N THR A 446 9.36 2.30 -4.43
CA THR A 446 9.72 0.95 -3.93
C THR A 446 8.61 -0.09 -4.23
N HIS A 447 8.98 -1.37 -4.46
CA HIS A 447 8.00 -2.40 -4.82
C HIS A 447 7.01 -2.56 -3.63
N GLY A 448 5.74 -2.94 -3.86
CA GLY A 448 4.75 -3.16 -2.77
C GLY A 448 3.95 -4.48 -2.85
N GLY A 449 3.83 -5.25 -1.76
CA GLY A 449 3.03 -6.50 -1.50
C GLY A 449 3.16 -7.78 -2.39
N GLY A 450 3.01 -9.02 -1.88
CA GLY A 450 2.35 -9.50 -0.65
C GLY A 450 2.88 -10.83 -0.03
N ILE A 451 4.10 -10.87 0.51
CA ILE A 451 4.74 -12.02 1.17
C ILE A 451 4.18 -12.40 2.55
N ARG A 452 3.63 -11.47 3.36
CA ARG A 452 3.34 -11.71 4.80
C ARG A 452 2.45 -12.94 5.11
N GLY A 453 1.65 -13.42 4.16
CA GLY A 453 0.90 -14.68 4.29
C GLY A 453 1.78 -15.91 4.59
N TYR A 454 3.08 -15.87 4.29
CA TYR A 454 4.05 -16.88 4.75
C TYR A 454 4.05 -17.01 6.29
N GLY A 455 3.94 -15.90 7.02
CA GLY A 455 3.85 -15.90 8.48
C GLY A 455 2.60 -16.59 9.00
N SER A 456 1.44 -16.36 8.35
CA SER A 456 0.19 -17.06 8.67
C SER A 456 0.31 -18.57 8.46
N LEU A 457 1.00 -19.01 7.40
CA LEU A 457 1.27 -20.44 7.17
C LEU A 457 2.19 -21.04 8.25
N LEU A 458 3.17 -20.31 8.75
CA LEU A 458 4.02 -20.77 9.88
C LEU A 458 3.21 -20.91 11.19
N ILE A 459 2.27 -20.00 11.45
CA ILE A 459 1.33 -20.11 12.59
C ILE A 459 0.43 -21.35 12.44
N ILE A 460 -0.14 -21.57 11.25
CA ILE A 460 -0.94 -22.76 10.96
C ILE A 460 -0.09 -24.04 11.10
N ARG A 461 1.19 -24.01 10.72
CA ARG A 461 2.10 -25.15 10.89
C ARG A 461 2.27 -25.48 12.38
N ALA A 462 2.53 -24.48 13.22
CA ALA A 462 2.64 -24.66 14.68
C ALA A 462 1.34 -25.21 15.31
N LEU A 463 0.16 -24.78 14.83
CA LEU A 463 -1.12 -25.35 15.26
C LEU A 463 -1.26 -26.83 14.84
N MET A 464 -0.88 -27.18 13.60
CA MET A 464 -0.95 -28.56 13.12
C MET A 464 0.11 -29.47 13.78
N GLU A 465 1.27 -28.94 14.15
CA GLU A 465 2.26 -29.63 15.00
C GLU A 465 1.66 -29.97 16.38
N LYS A 466 0.95 -29.03 17.04
CA LYS A 466 0.21 -29.30 18.29
C LYS A 466 -0.92 -30.30 18.10
N VAL A 467 -1.65 -30.27 16.98
CA VAL A 467 -2.67 -31.27 16.61
C VAL A 467 -2.05 -32.67 16.46
N GLY A 468 -0.91 -32.80 15.78
CA GLY A 468 -0.20 -34.07 15.65
C GLY A 468 0.29 -34.63 16.99
N ILE A 469 0.75 -33.76 17.90
CA ILE A 469 1.10 -34.13 19.28
C ILE A 469 -0.13 -34.66 20.03
N GLU A 470 -1.26 -33.95 20.00
CA GLU A 470 -2.50 -34.35 20.69
C GLU A 470 -3.12 -35.65 20.12
N GLU A 471 -3.10 -35.85 18.80
CA GLU A 471 -3.54 -37.10 18.16
C GLU A 471 -2.72 -38.30 18.67
N ARG A 472 -1.39 -38.16 18.76
CA ARG A 472 -0.48 -39.20 19.27
C ARG A 472 -0.58 -39.37 20.80
N ARG A 473 -0.95 -38.33 21.54
CA ARG A 473 -1.25 -38.40 22.98
C ARG A 473 -2.52 -39.22 23.27
N ILE A 474 -3.47 -39.23 22.34
CA ILE A 474 -4.71 -40.02 22.43
C ILE A 474 -4.51 -41.44 21.89
N ASP A 475 -3.71 -41.60 20.83
CA ASP A 475 -3.53 -42.86 20.10
C ASP A 475 -2.10 -42.90 19.50
N PRO A 476 -1.11 -43.46 20.23
CA PRO A 476 0.31 -43.40 19.84
C PRO A 476 0.67 -44.06 18.51
N VAL A 477 -0.25 -44.82 17.90
CA VAL A 477 -0.04 -45.51 16.63
C VAL A 477 -0.35 -44.59 15.44
N VAL A 478 -0.99 -43.43 15.65
CA VAL A 478 -1.38 -42.51 14.56
C VAL A 478 -0.18 -41.79 13.96
N LYS A 479 0.17 -42.21 12.74
CA LYS A 479 1.19 -41.58 11.90
C LYS A 479 0.66 -40.45 11.00
N SER A 480 -0.66 -40.38 10.77
CA SER A 480 -1.26 -39.40 9.84
C SER A 480 -2.73 -39.10 10.15
N SER A 481 -3.23 -37.99 9.60
CA SER A 481 -4.67 -37.68 9.60
C SER A 481 -5.53 -38.58 8.68
N PHE A 482 -4.92 -39.45 7.86
CA PHE A 482 -5.62 -40.53 7.14
C PHE A 482 -5.72 -41.82 7.97
N SER A 483 -4.96 -41.92 9.08
CA SER A 483 -4.85 -43.13 9.90
C SER A 483 -5.45 -42.97 11.30
N PRO A 484 -6.74 -42.60 11.48
CA PRO A 484 -7.43 -43.02 12.67
C PRO A 484 -7.68 -44.53 12.55
N CYS A 485 -7.23 -45.31 13.53
CA CYS A 485 -7.96 -46.52 13.86
C CYS A 485 -9.42 -46.12 14.10
N LEU A 486 -10.39 -46.77 13.44
CA LEU A 486 -11.82 -46.53 13.70
C LEU A 486 -12.04 -46.59 15.22
N TYR A 487 -12.64 -45.53 15.80
CA TYR A 487 -12.59 -45.33 17.24
C TYR A 487 -13.36 -46.43 17.98
N LYS A 488 -12.64 -47.44 18.45
CA LYS A 488 -13.16 -48.50 19.32
C LYS A 488 -13.21 -47.95 20.75
N PRO A 489 -14.39 -47.80 21.39
CA PRO A 489 -14.50 -47.15 22.71
C PRO A 489 -14.01 -48.04 23.88
N THR A 490 -12.73 -48.38 23.92
CA THR A 490 -12.13 -49.15 25.04
C THR A 490 -11.80 -48.25 26.22
N LYS A 491 -12.83 -48.01 27.06
CA LYS A 491 -12.72 -47.60 28.47
C LYS A 491 -11.82 -46.39 28.80
N ILE A 492 -12.24 -45.19 28.40
CA ILE A 492 -11.98 -43.99 29.19
C ILE A 492 -13.34 -43.36 29.50
N GLY A 493 -13.72 -43.38 30.78
CA GLY A 493 -15.01 -42.87 31.25
C GLY A 493 -15.00 -41.36 31.43
N PHE A 494 -16.17 -40.72 31.26
CA PHE A 494 -16.37 -39.34 31.72
C PHE A 494 -16.29 -39.32 33.24
N SER A 495 -15.41 -38.47 33.80
CA SER A 495 -15.42 -38.10 35.21
C SER A 495 -15.08 -36.62 35.36
N THR A 496 -15.78 -35.94 36.26
CA THR A 496 -15.60 -34.52 36.55
C THR A 496 -14.57 -34.28 37.66
N ARG A 497 -13.90 -33.11 37.59
CA ARG A 497 -13.01 -32.47 38.58
C ARG A 497 -11.50 -32.70 38.39
N PHE A 498 -10.76 -31.64 38.73
CA PHE A 498 -9.31 -31.62 38.89
C PHE A 498 -8.87 -32.58 40.01
N THR A 499 -7.78 -33.32 39.81
CA THR A 499 -6.41 -33.03 40.32
C THR A 499 -5.47 -34.18 39.90
N LYS A 500 -4.14 -33.91 39.85
CA LYS A 500 -3.02 -34.80 40.27
C LYS A 500 -3.01 -36.30 39.85
N ASP A 501 -1.91 -36.89 39.40
CA ASP A 501 -0.47 -36.58 39.56
C ASP A 501 0.35 -36.94 38.30
N VAL A 502 1.67 -36.79 38.39
CA VAL A 502 2.68 -37.17 37.39
C VAL A 502 3.28 -38.54 37.77
N GLU A 503 3.49 -39.46 36.82
CA GLU A 503 4.74 -40.24 36.72
C GLU A 503 4.86 -41.13 35.46
N SER A 504 6.12 -41.43 35.13
CA SER A 504 6.67 -42.44 34.19
C SER A 504 5.85 -42.97 33.00
N PHE A 505 6.30 -42.64 31.79
CA PHE A 505 6.70 -43.66 30.83
C PHE A 505 7.81 -43.12 29.89
N GLU A 506 8.94 -43.82 29.82
CA GLU A 506 10.12 -43.36 29.06
C GLU A 506 10.09 -43.76 27.58
N ALA A 507 11.00 -43.15 26.82
CA ALA A 507 11.04 -43.24 25.37
C ALA A 507 11.41 -44.64 24.84
N THR A 508 10.91 -44.96 23.65
CA THR A 508 11.62 -45.81 22.68
C THR A 508 11.51 -45.15 21.31
N VAL A 509 12.55 -44.41 20.92
CA VAL A 509 12.60 -43.72 19.63
C VAL A 509 12.95 -44.73 18.55
N VAL A 510 11.97 -45.12 17.74
CA VAL A 510 12.22 -45.89 16.51
C VAL A 510 12.61 -44.93 15.40
N THR A 511 13.92 -44.85 15.13
CA THR A 511 14.46 -44.16 13.95
C THR A 511 14.35 -45.06 12.73
N GLU A 512 13.28 -44.90 11.94
CA GLU A 512 13.24 -45.36 10.55
C GLU A 512 13.38 -44.17 9.60
N THR A 513 14.20 -44.32 8.56
CA THR A 513 14.65 -43.23 7.70
C THR A 513 13.66 -42.91 6.60
N ASN A 514 12.97 -41.78 6.73
CA ASN A 514 12.19 -41.19 5.65
C ASN A 514 13.11 -40.85 4.45
N PRO A 515 12.87 -41.35 3.21
CA PRO A 515 13.74 -41.10 2.06
C PRO A 515 13.83 -39.63 1.60
N SER A 516 13.04 -38.75 2.19
CA SER A 516 13.23 -37.30 2.16
C SER A 516 13.19 -36.74 3.58
N GLY A 517 13.95 -35.66 3.85
CA GLY A 517 14.17 -35.11 5.19
C GLY A 517 12.97 -34.34 5.77
N LEU A 518 11.78 -34.94 5.77
CA LEU A 518 10.53 -34.36 6.23
C LEU A 518 10.17 -34.86 7.64
N SER A 519 9.67 -33.97 8.50
CA SER A 519 9.16 -34.32 9.82
C SER A 519 7.79 -35.01 9.74
N ASN A 520 7.52 -35.90 10.70
CA ASN A 520 6.27 -36.69 10.77
C ASN A 520 4.99 -35.85 10.89
N ASP A 521 5.09 -34.56 11.26
CA ASP A 521 3.94 -33.67 11.43
C ASP A 521 3.39 -33.11 10.10
N SER A 522 4.11 -33.32 9.00
CA SER A 522 3.63 -33.04 7.63
C SER A 522 2.35 -33.81 7.24
N LEU A 523 1.99 -34.87 7.98
CA LEU A 523 0.90 -35.80 7.65
C LEU A 523 -0.47 -35.45 8.28
N PHE A 524 -0.60 -34.29 8.93
CA PHE A 524 -1.86 -33.78 9.49
C PHE A 524 -2.42 -32.62 8.66
N LEU A 525 -3.47 -32.88 7.88
CA LEU A 525 -4.06 -31.92 6.94
C LEU A 525 -5.16 -31.08 7.62
N PRO A 526 -5.17 -29.73 7.48
CA PRO A 526 -6.20 -28.88 8.09
C PRO A 526 -7.65 -29.26 7.72
N CYS A 527 -7.90 -29.72 6.49
CA CYS A 527 -9.23 -30.12 6.02
C CYS A 527 -9.87 -31.29 6.78
N HIS A 528 -9.11 -32.04 7.60
CA HIS A 528 -9.66 -33.06 8.51
C HIS A 528 -10.18 -32.50 9.84
N TYR A 529 -9.79 -31.28 10.19
CA TYR A 529 -10.07 -30.64 11.49
C TYR A 529 -11.03 -29.46 11.38
N PHE A 530 -11.06 -28.77 10.22
CA PHE A 530 -11.90 -27.59 9.97
C PHE A 530 -13.01 -27.88 8.97
N ASP A 531 -14.25 -27.61 9.36
CA ASP A 531 -15.44 -27.68 8.50
C ASP A 531 -15.47 -26.57 7.44
N TYR A 532 -14.95 -25.39 7.80
CA TYR A 532 -14.92 -24.20 6.95
C TYR A 532 -13.55 -23.53 7.03
N GLY A 533 -12.97 -23.26 5.87
CA GLY A 533 -11.78 -22.42 5.70
C GLY A 533 -12.13 -21.13 4.97
N ALA A 534 -12.11 -20.00 5.68
CA ALA A 534 -12.41 -18.68 5.13
C ALA A 534 -11.14 -17.83 4.91
N GLY A 535 -11.13 -16.98 3.89
CA GLY A 535 -10.00 -16.07 3.66
C GLY A 535 -10.19 -15.01 2.58
N THR A 536 -9.15 -14.21 2.38
CA THR A 536 -9.05 -13.18 1.32
C THR A 536 -7.75 -13.28 0.51
N SER A 537 -7.07 -14.42 0.62
CA SER A 537 -5.77 -14.68 0.00
C SER A 537 -5.68 -16.09 -0.61
N THR A 538 -4.73 -16.25 -1.52
CA THR A 538 -4.39 -17.50 -2.20
C THR A 538 -4.11 -18.67 -1.25
N GLY A 539 -3.56 -18.40 -0.05
CA GLY A 539 -3.23 -19.45 0.93
C GLY A 539 -4.45 -20.21 1.46
N GLY A 540 -5.60 -19.55 1.60
CA GLY A 540 -6.85 -20.21 1.98
C GLY A 540 -7.35 -21.18 0.91
N ILE A 541 -7.20 -20.82 -0.36
CA ILE A 541 -7.52 -21.68 -1.50
C ILE A 541 -6.60 -22.92 -1.50
N MET A 542 -5.31 -22.74 -1.26
CA MET A 542 -4.33 -23.83 -1.25
C MET A 542 -4.54 -24.81 -0.08
N LEU A 543 -4.79 -24.31 1.13
CA LEU A 543 -5.02 -25.18 2.30
C LEU A 543 -6.38 -25.89 2.32
N PHE A 544 -7.45 -25.23 1.88
CA PHE A 544 -8.82 -25.75 2.06
C PHE A 544 -9.48 -26.23 0.75
N CYS A 545 -9.35 -25.48 -0.35
CA CYS A 545 -9.90 -25.90 -1.65
C CYS A 545 -9.01 -26.96 -2.33
N LEU A 546 -7.68 -26.82 -2.25
CA LEU A 546 -6.70 -27.80 -2.74
C LEU A 546 -6.16 -28.73 -1.64
N ARG A 547 -6.71 -28.65 -0.41
CA ARG A 547 -6.50 -29.61 0.70
C ARG A 547 -5.03 -29.99 0.97
N MET A 548 -4.10 -29.07 0.72
CA MET A 548 -2.66 -29.33 0.86
C MET A 548 -2.28 -29.60 2.32
N THR A 549 -1.20 -30.36 2.54
CA THR A 549 -0.51 -30.30 3.83
C THR A 549 0.00 -28.87 4.06
N VAL A 550 0.19 -28.46 5.32
CA VAL A 550 0.74 -27.11 5.59
C VAL A 550 2.18 -27.01 5.07
N HIS A 551 2.92 -28.12 5.03
CA HIS A 551 4.26 -28.19 4.46
C HIS A 551 4.26 -27.94 2.94
N ASP A 552 3.38 -28.61 2.20
CA ASP A 552 3.28 -28.43 0.75
C ASP A 552 2.69 -27.08 0.39
N CYS A 553 1.71 -26.58 1.15
CA CYS A 553 1.25 -25.21 1.00
C CYS A 553 2.38 -24.20 1.26
N ILE A 554 3.28 -24.44 2.22
CA ILE A 554 4.48 -23.61 2.44
C ILE A 554 5.44 -23.69 1.26
N ASN A 555 5.68 -24.88 0.70
CA ASN A 555 6.57 -25.07 -0.45
C ASN A 555 6.00 -24.44 -1.72
N GLU A 556 4.72 -24.66 -2.01
CA GLU A 556 4.01 -23.99 -3.11
C GLU A 556 3.91 -22.47 -2.87
N TYR A 557 3.81 -21.98 -1.63
CA TYR A 557 3.86 -20.54 -1.34
C TYR A 557 5.28 -19.95 -1.55
N LYS A 558 6.34 -20.74 -1.36
CA LYS A 558 7.71 -20.35 -1.75
C LYS A 558 7.90 -20.37 -3.27
N ILE A 559 7.40 -21.40 -3.96
CA ILE A 559 7.42 -21.49 -5.44
C ILE A 559 6.60 -20.36 -6.07
N LEU A 560 5.43 -20.05 -5.51
CA LEU A 560 4.62 -18.87 -5.81
C LEU A 560 5.42 -17.59 -5.52
N GLY A 561 6.09 -17.51 -4.37
CA GLY A 561 6.97 -16.42 -3.99
C GLY A 561 8.04 -16.14 -5.05
N ASP A 562 8.81 -17.13 -5.47
CA ASP A 562 9.82 -16.95 -6.51
C ASP A 562 9.20 -16.66 -7.90
N LYS A 563 8.16 -17.41 -8.31
CA LYS A 563 7.53 -17.24 -9.64
C LYS A 563 6.68 -15.97 -9.79
N ILE A 564 6.32 -15.31 -8.69
CA ILE A 564 5.51 -14.09 -8.68
C ILE A 564 6.30 -12.91 -8.10
N PHE A 565 6.81 -13.01 -6.87
CA PHE A 565 7.55 -11.92 -6.20
C PHE A 565 9.04 -11.87 -6.58
N GLY A 566 9.66 -13.01 -6.91
CA GLY A 566 11.02 -13.08 -7.49
C GLY A 566 11.08 -12.68 -8.97
N HIS A 567 9.93 -12.65 -9.64
CA HIS A 567 9.75 -12.20 -11.02
C HIS A 567 8.59 -11.19 -11.11
N PRO A 568 8.72 -10.00 -10.48
CA PRO A 568 7.73 -8.94 -10.61
C PRO A 568 7.56 -8.59 -12.09
N ARG A 569 6.35 -8.20 -12.52
CA ARG A 569 6.15 -7.91 -13.95
C ARG A 569 7.00 -6.71 -14.33
N PRO A 570 7.59 -6.66 -15.54
CA PRO A 570 8.28 -5.46 -15.93
C PRO A 570 7.33 -4.36 -16.46
N CYS A 571 6.48 -3.76 -15.58
CA CYS A 571 5.72 -2.49 -15.77
C CYS A 571 4.86 -2.13 -14.52
N SER A 572 5.33 -2.45 -13.30
CA SER A 572 4.42 -3.00 -12.27
C SER A 572 4.63 -2.42 -10.87
N TRP A 573 5.84 -1.93 -10.62
CA TRP A 573 6.29 -1.23 -9.43
C TRP A 573 5.91 0.28 -9.53
N PHE A 574 5.66 0.84 -10.73
CA PHE A 574 5.40 2.28 -10.96
C PHE A 574 4.06 2.89 -10.57
N GLY A 575 3.17 2.17 -9.87
CA GLY A 575 1.81 2.67 -9.64
C GLY A 575 1.00 2.79 -10.94
N ILE A 576 1.35 1.99 -11.96
CA ILE A 576 0.50 1.82 -13.14
C ILE A 576 -0.77 1.08 -12.74
N LEU A 577 -1.92 1.42 -13.32
CA LEU A 577 -3.14 0.58 -13.32
C LEU A 577 -3.01 -0.71 -14.18
N TRP A 578 -1.78 -1.19 -14.33
CA TRP A 578 -1.39 -2.51 -14.80
C TRP A 578 -1.00 -3.34 -13.58
N PRO A 579 -1.23 -4.66 -13.61
CA PRO A 579 -1.09 -5.46 -12.41
C PRO A 579 0.38 -5.65 -12.04
N LYS A 580 0.74 -5.43 -10.75
CA LYS A 580 2.09 -5.69 -10.21
C LYS A 580 2.62 -7.08 -10.64
N TYR A 581 1.71 -8.04 -10.78
CA TYR A 581 2.06 -9.39 -11.19
C TYR A 581 1.27 -9.91 -12.37
N SER A 582 1.88 -10.87 -13.06
CA SER A 582 1.26 -11.48 -14.22
C SER A 582 0.05 -12.30 -13.79
N SER A 583 -1.13 -11.90 -14.27
CA SER A 583 -2.36 -12.69 -14.15
C SER A 583 -2.21 -14.09 -14.78
N ASP A 584 -1.29 -14.22 -15.72
CA ASP A 584 -0.94 -15.46 -16.41
C ASP A 584 0.10 -16.28 -15.64
N SER A 585 1.01 -15.65 -14.87
CA SER A 585 1.88 -16.36 -13.93
C SER A 585 1.11 -16.86 -12.70
N LEU A 586 0.21 -16.05 -12.13
CA LEU A 586 -0.69 -16.54 -11.06
C LEU A 586 -1.59 -17.67 -11.57
N LYS A 587 -2.12 -17.56 -12.79
CA LYS A 587 -2.82 -18.67 -13.45
C LYS A 587 -1.92 -19.90 -13.65
N SER A 588 -0.66 -19.72 -14.07
CA SER A 588 0.30 -20.82 -14.23
C SER A 588 0.55 -21.50 -12.89
N VAL A 589 0.94 -20.77 -11.84
CA VAL A 589 1.24 -21.35 -10.53
C VAL A 589 0.01 -22.03 -9.91
N ILE A 590 -1.19 -21.44 -10.03
CA ILE A 590 -2.42 -22.09 -9.54
C ILE A 590 -2.75 -23.35 -10.34
N ASN A 591 -2.69 -23.31 -11.67
CA ASN A 591 -2.93 -24.49 -12.51
C ASN A 591 -1.86 -25.58 -12.29
N GLU A 592 -0.60 -25.19 -12.14
CA GLU A 592 0.54 -26.07 -11.85
C GLU A 592 0.40 -26.73 -10.47
N ALA A 593 0.09 -25.96 -9.44
CA ALA A 593 -0.13 -26.49 -8.09
C ALA A 593 -1.37 -27.40 -8.07
N THR A 594 -2.45 -27.02 -8.77
CA THR A 594 -3.62 -27.90 -8.97
C THR A 594 -3.26 -29.18 -9.75
N GLY A 595 -2.25 -29.15 -10.64
CA GLY A 595 -1.80 -30.31 -11.41
C GLY A 595 -0.78 -31.20 -10.69
N ARG A 596 0.08 -30.62 -9.83
CA ARG A 596 0.97 -31.36 -8.92
C ARG A 596 0.18 -31.99 -7.77
N HIS A 597 -0.87 -31.31 -7.33
CA HIS A 597 -1.75 -31.68 -6.24
C HIS A 597 -3.20 -31.87 -6.74
N SER A 598 -3.39 -32.62 -7.83
CA SER A 598 -4.63 -33.37 -8.08
C SER A 598 -4.48 -34.52 -9.09
N ASN A 599 -4.83 -35.74 -8.65
CA ASN A 599 -4.95 -36.91 -9.53
C ASN A 599 -6.34 -37.10 -10.15
N THR A 600 -7.39 -36.63 -9.48
CA THR A 600 -8.78 -37.08 -9.73
C THR A 600 -9.48 -36.31 -10.84
N GLY A 601 -8.72 -35.65 -11.72
CA GLY A 601 -9.26 -34.81 -12.78
C GLY A 601 -10.03 -33.62 -12.23
N TYR A 602 -9.56 -33.00 -11.13
CA TYR A 602 -10.18 -31.79 -10.62
C TYR A 602 -10.29 -30.77 -11.75
N ARG A 603 -11.54 -30.39 -12.02
CA ARG A 603 -11.85 -29.35 -12.99
C ARG A 603 -11.06 -28.11 -12.58
N LEU A 604 -10.65 -27.31 -13.55
CA LEU A 604 -9.98 -26.03 -13.30
C LEU A 604 -10.91 -24.98 -12.63
N ASN A 605 -11.97 -25.42 -11.95
CA ASN A 605 -13.10 -24.68 -11.36
C ASN A 605 -13.08 -24.74 -9.83
N TYR A 606 -13.77 -23.80 -9.21
CA TYR A 606 -13.99 -23.68 -7.76
C TYR A 606 -15.12 -24.62 -7.27
N GLU A 607 -15.12 -25.86 -7.76
CA GLU A 607 -16.08 -26.91 -7.43
C GLU A 607 -15.41 -27.91 -6.48
N VAL A 608 -16.01 -28.16 -5.32
CA VAL A 608 -15.51 -29.11 -4.32
C VAL A 608 -16.62 -30.08 -3.97
N GLU A 609 -16.26 -31.33 -3.75
CA GLU A 609 -17.22 -32.41 -3.51
C GLU A 609 -17.96 -32.21 -2.16
N GLU A 610 -19.30 -32.20 -2.20
CA GLU A 610 -20.21 -31.55 -1.23
C GLU A 610 -20.16 -31.98 0.25
N GLN A 611 -19.37 -33.00 0.59
CA GLN A 611 -19.41 -33.67 1.91
C GLN A 611 -18.11 -33.59 2.72
N LEU A 612 -17.25 -32.62 2.41
CA LEU A 612 -15.93 -32.43 3.04
C LEU A 612 -15.72 -30.95 3.41
N SER A 613 -14.54 -30.63 3.97
CA SER A 613 -14.16 -29.25 4.34
C SER A 613 -14.45 -28.25 3.22
N GLN A 614 -15.18 -27.20 3.58
CA GLN A 614 -15.70 -26.17 2.67
C GLN A 614 -14.81 -24.93 2.67
N CYS A 615 -14.80 -24.20 1.56
CA CYS A 615 -14.01 -22.97 1.42
C CYS A 615 -14.92 -21.76 1.14
N ILE A 616 -14.59 -20.63 1.76
CA ILE A 616 -15.18 -19.32 1.53
C ILE A 616 -14.05 -18.36 1.19
N VAL A 617 -14.15 -17.61 0.09
CA VAL A 617 -13.17 -16.57 -0.22
C VAL A 617 -13.85 -15.28 -0.67
N VAL A 618 -13.44 -14.16 -0.08
CA VAL A 618 -14.13 -12.86 -0.21
C VAL A 618 -13.44 -11.95 -1.24
N ALA A 619 -14.24 -11.33 -2.11
CA ALA A 619 -13.83 -10.29 -3.05
C ALA A 619 -14.87 -9.16 -3.10
N TYR A 620 -14.55 -8.02 -3.72
CA TYR A 620 -15.49 -6.91 -3.87
C TYR A 620 -15.94 -6.74 -5.34
N PRO A 621 -17.24 -6.57 -5.62
CA PRO A 621 -17.71 -6.28 -6.97
C PRO A 621 -17.38 -4.84 -7.39
N ASP A 622 -16.98 -4.66 -8.64
CA ASP A 622 -16.66 -3.38 -9.25
C ASP A 622 -17.93 -2.75 -9.87
N SER A 623 -18.69 -2.03 -9.03
CA SER A 623 -20.02 -1.48 -9.33
C SER A 623 -20.06 0.04 -9.11
N ASN A 624 -20.52 0.80 -10.12
CA ASN A 624 -20.68 2.26 -10.03
C ASN A 624 -22.06 2.71 -9.49
N ALA A 625 -22.89 1.79 -8.99
CA ALA A 625 -24.32 2.08 -8.76
C ALA A 625 -24.96 1.49 -7.50
N ARG A 626 -24.26 0.62 -6.77
CA ARG A 626 -24.70 -0.02 -5.51
C ARG A 626 -23.50 -0.17 -4.60
N GLY A 627 -23.69 0.08 -3.31
CA GLY A 627 -22.61 0.27 -2.32
C GLY A 627 -21.72 -0.96 -2.09
N ASP A 628 -20.63 -0.73 -1.38
CA ASP A 628 -19.55 -1.69 -1.11
C ASP A 628 -20.00 -2.88 -0.25
N VAL A 629 -20.68 -3.85 -0.88
CA VAL A 629 -21.05 -5.14 -0.28
C VAL A 629 -20.05 -6.22 -0.73
N PRO A 630 -19.42 -6.96 0.20
CA PRO A 630 -18.53 -8.06 -0.15
C PRO A 630 -19.27 -9.22 -0.84
N PHE A 631 -18.62 -9.86 -1.80
CA PHE A 631 -19.09 -11.05 -2.50
C PHE A 631 -18.34 -12.29 -2.00
N LEU A 632 -19.09 -13.36 -1.72
CA LEU A 632 -18.57 -14.60 -1.14
C LEU A 632 -18.56 -15.72 -2.19
N PHE A 633 -17.37 -16.07 -2.69
CA PHE A 633 -17.17 -17.32 -3.39
C PHE A 633 -17.24 -18.47 -2.38
N ARG A 634 -18.14 -19.43 -2.60
CA ARG A 634 -18.37 -20.59 -1.74
C ARG A 634 -18.15 -21.87 -2.51
N THR A 635 -17.87 -22.96 -1.82
CA THR A 635 -17.82 -24.31 -2.41
C THR A 635 -19.12 -25.12 -2.23
N TYR A 636 -20.17 -24.49 -1.66
CA TYR A 636 -21.48 -25.03 -1.35
C TYR A 636 -22.60 -24.09 -1.83
N GLU A 637 -23.84 -24.59 -1.97
CA GLU A 637 -24.99 -23.74 -2.29
C GLU A 637 -25.32 -22.76 -1.14
N PRO A 638 -25.64 -21.48 -1.43
CA PRO A 638 -26.06 -20.53 -0.41
C PRO A 638 -27.47 -20.86 0.14
N PRO A 639 -27.77 -20.50 1.41
CA PRO A 639 -29.08 -20.73 2.00
C PRO A 639 -30.21 -20.01 1.25
N LEU A 640 -31.35 -20.69 1.10
CA LEU A 640 -32.48 -20.24 0.26
C LEU A 640 -33.32 -19.07 0.83
N LEU A 641 -32.97 -18.53 2.01
CA LEU A 641 -33.76 -17.52 2.71
C LEU A 641 -33.47 -16.10 2.21
N ALA A 642 -33.80 -15.84 0.95
CA ALA A 642 -33.73 -14.51 0.35
C ALA A 642 -34.58 -13.49 1.13
N ARG A 643 -33.94 -12.72 2.02
CA ARG A 643 -34.52 -11.51 2.61
C ARG A 643 -34.64 -10.42 1.56
N ASP A 644 -35.69 -9.61 1.64
CA ASP A 644 -36.04 -8.67 0.58
C ASP A 644 -35.24 -7.36 0.62
N ASP A 645 -34.31 -7.19 1.56
CA ASP A 645 -33.45 -6.00 1.62
C ASP A 645 -32.43 -5.93 0.47
N VAL A 646 -31.83 -4.76 0.30
CA VAL A 646 -30.93 -4.46 -0.83
C VAL A 646 -29.47 -4.85 -0.54
N TYR A 647 -29.13 -5.16 0.71
CA TYR A 647 -27.78 -5.48 1.16
C TYR A 647 -27.45 -6.96 0.97
N GLU A 648 -28.38 -7.85 1.31
CA GLU A 648 -28.17 -9.30 1.21
C GLU A 648 -28.27 -9.84 -0.22
N LYS A 649 -28.97 -9.13 -1.13
CA LYS A 649 -29.11 -9.45 -2.56
C LYS A 649 -27.81 -9.43 -3.40
N LEU A 650 -26.64 -9.33 -2.77
CA LEU A 650 -25.33 -9.62 -3.36
C LEU A 650 -24.52 -10.68 -2.60
N LYS A 651 -24.82 -10.93 -1.31
CA LYS A 651 -24.17 -11.97 -0.51
C LYS A 651 -24.83 -13.33 -0.71
N SER A 652 -26.16 -13.39 -0.57
CA SER A 652 -26.95 -14.63 -0.46
C SER A 652 -27.82 -14.94 -1.69
N ASP A 653 -27.76 -14.10 -2.75
CA ASP A 653 -28.60 -14.26 -3.94
C ASP A 653 -28.47 -15.67 -4.59
N PRO A 654 -29.52 -16.52 -4.52
CA PRO A 654 -29.48 -17.91 -4.98
C PRO A 654 -29.24 -18.07 -6.50
N ARG A 655 -29.19 -16.97 -7.25
CA ARG A 655 -28.88 -16.95 -8.68
C ARG A 655 -27.40 -17.22 -8.98
N HIS A 656 -26.50 -17.24 -8.00
CA HIS A 656 -25.06 -17.31 -8.25
C HIS A 656 -24.44 -18.67 -7.87
N HIS A 657 -24.50 -19.66 -8.77
CA HIS A 657 -23.88 -20.97 -8.53
C HIS A 657 -22.39 -20.96 -8.93
N PRO A 658 -21.44 -21.25 -8.02
CA PRO A 658 -20.01 -21.01 -8.26
C PRO A 658 -19.28 -22.13 -9.02
N SER A 659 -19.84 -23.34 -9.14
CA SER A 659 -19.14 -24.52 -9.69
C SER A 659 -18.66 -24.40 -11.16
N ALA A 660 -19.14 -23.41 -11.90
CA ALA A 660 -18.69 -23.12 -13.27
C ALA A 660 -17.51 -22.13 -13.36
N ILE A 661 -17.03 -21.58 -12.22
CA ILE A 661 -16.03 -20.50 -12.19
C ILE A 661 -14.61 -21.09 -12.05
N PRO A 662 -13.67 -20.81 -12.98
CA PRO A 662 -12.30 -21.30 -12.84
C PRO A 662 -11.59 -20.88 -11.53
N LEU A 663 -10.91 -21.82 -10.89
CA LEU A 663 -10.15 -21.67 -9.65
C LEU A 663 -9.14 -20.52 -9.71
N HIS A 664 -8.39 -20.42 -10.83
CA HIS A 664 -7.46 -19.32 -11.08
C HIS A 664 -8.15 -17.96 -11.33
N LYS A 665 -9.47 -17.92 -11.59
CA LYS A 665 -10.25 -16.66 -11.62
C LYS A 665 -10.70 -16.28 -10.21
N VAL A 666 -11.07 -17.24 -9.35
CA VAL A 666 -11.36 -16.97 -7.92
C VAL A 666 -10.09 -16.46 -7.24
N ALA A 667 -8.97 -17.17 -7.35
CA ALA A 667 -7.68 -16.73 -6.81
C ALA A 667 -7.23 -15.34 -7.33
N ARG A 668 -7.68 -14.93 -8.53
CA ARG A 668 -7.45 -13.59 -9.10
C ARG A 668 -8.42 -12.51 -8.62
N ALA A 669 -9.59 -12.87 -8.11
CA ALA A 669 -10.51 -11.94 -7.44
C ALA A 669 -10.08 -11.68 -5.97
N THR A 670 -9.33 -12.63 -5.39
CA THR A 670 -9.05 -12.73 -3.95
C THR A 670 -7.54 -12.71 -3.68
N ALA A 671 -6.80 -11.82 -4.32
CA ALA A 671 -5.35 -11.85 -4.39
C ALA A 671 -4.65 -10.99 -3.30
N ALA A 672 -5.33 -10.78 -2.17
CA ALA A 672 -4.90 -10.10 -0.94
C ALA A 672 -4.19 -8.73 -1.10
N ALA A 673 -4.36 -8.03 -2.22
CA ALA A 673 -3.78 -6.71 -2.40
C ALA A 673 -4.40 -5.86 -3.53
N PRO A 674 -4.78 -4.61 -3.22
CA PRO A 674 -5.06 -3.57 -4.21
C PRO A 674 -3.95 -3.39 -5.26
N ALA A 675 -4.35 -3.12 -6.50
CA ALA A 675 -3.53 -2.89 -7.70
C ALA A 675 -2.69 -4.08 -8.26
N TYR A 676 -2.46 -5.19 -7.54
CA TYR A 676 -1.47 -6.18 -8.03
C TYR A 676 -1.96 -7.13 -9.13
N PHE A 677 -3.27 -7.31 -9.28
CA PHE A 677 -3.87 -8.14 -10.31
C PHE A 677 -5.01 -7.41 -11.02
N ARG A 678 -5.15 -7.65 -12.34
CA ARG A 678 -6.14 -6.95 -13.16
C ARG A 678 -7.54 -7.41 -12.73
N PRO A 679 -8.48 -6.50 -12.42
CA PRO A 679 -9.84 -6.85 -12.01
C PRO A 679 -10.46 -7.90 -12.93
N VAL A 680 -10.78 -9.07 -12.38
CA VAL A 680 -11.19 -10.24 -13.16
C VAL A 680 -12.67 -10.13 -13.51
N ARG A 681 -13.02 -10.42 -14.77
CA ARG A 681 -14.42 -10.61 -15.17
C ARG A 681 -14.79 -12.08 -15.02
N ILE A 682 -15.85 -12.34 -14.28
CA ILE A 682 -16.43 -13.66 -14.04
C ILE A 682 -17.89 -13.59 -14.52
N PHE A 683 -18.30 -14.62 -15.25
CA PHE A 683 -19.69 -14.83 -15.65
C PHE A 683 -20.27 -15.88 -14.69
N PRO A 684 -21.02 -15.48 -13.66
CA PRO A 684 -21.76 -16.45 -12.85
C PRO A 684 -22.89 -17.06 -13.69
N ALA A 685 -23.43 -18.19 -13.22
CA ALA A 685 -24.55 -18.87 -13.85
C ALA A 685 -25.57 -19.32 -12.79
N HIS A 686 -26.85 -19.31 -13.16
CA HIS A 686 -27.91 -19.92 -12.34
C HIS A 686 -28.48 -21.15 -13.05
N ARG A 687 -28.31 -22.36 -12.49
CA ARG A 687 -28.95 -23.59 -12.99
C ARG A 687 -28.82 -23.75 -14.52
N GLY A 688 -27.60 -23.55 -15.03
CA GLY A 688 -27.26 -23.61 -16.47
C GLY A 688 -27.55 -22.36 -17.30
N LYS A 689 -28.21 -21.33 -16.76
CA LYS A 689 -28.48 -20.06 -17.46
C LYS A 689 -27.35 -19.04 -17.22
N PRO A 690 -26.82 -18.38 -18.27
CA PRO A 690 -25.77 -17.38 -18.13
C PRO A 690 -26.30 -16.07 -17.54
N LEU A 691 -25.47 -15.40 -16.73
CA LEU A 691 -25.74 -14.07 -16.17
C LEU A 691 -24.77 -13.01 -16.73
N PRO A 692 -25.07 -11.70 -16.57
CA PRO A 692 -24.15 -10.63 -16.93
C PRO A 692 -22.78 -10.77 -16.25
N ALA A 693 -21.72 -10.34 -16.93
CA ALA A 693 -20.35 -10.40 -16.40
C ALA A 693 -20.16 -9.46 -15.21
N MET A 694 -19.89 -10.02 -14.03
CA MET A 694 -19.43 -9.26 -12.87
C MET A 694 -17.91 -9.05 -12.96
N ARG A 695 -17.45 -7.85 -12.62
CA ARG A 695 -16.02 -7.51 -12.51
C ARG A 695 -15.66 -7.44 -11.02
N PHE A 696 -14.54 -8.03 -10.62
CA PHE A 696 -14.14 -8.11 -9.21
C PHE A 696 -12.83 -7.37 -8.94
N LYS A 697 -12.85 -6.58 -7.87
CA LYS A 697 -11.72 -5.95 -7.17
C LYS A 697 -11.29 -6.83 -6.00
N ASP A 698 -10.05 -6.58 -5.55
CA ASP A 698 -9.40 -7.32 -4.47
C ASP A 698 -10.16 -7.27 -3.12
N GLY A 699 -10.18 -8.39 -2.39
CA GLY A 699 -10.85 -8.52 -1.09
C GLY A 699 -10.30 -7.63 0.03
N GLY A 700 -9.05 -7.15 -0.09
CA GLY A 700 -8.44 -6.19 0.83
C GLY A 700 -9.09 -4.81 0.83
N PHE A 701 -9.96 -4.50 -0.15
CA PHE A 701 -10.79 -3.28 -0.18
C PHE A 701 -11.99 -3.30 0.79
N GLY A 702 -11.84 -3.89 1.98
CA GLY A 702 -12.84 -3.81 3.06
C GLY A 702 -12.79 -4.96 4.07
N CYS A 703 -12.42 -6.17 3.64
CA CYS A 703 -12.50 -7.38 4.47
C CYS A 703 -11.12 -8.03 4.63
N ASN A 704 -10.11 -7.31 5.14
CA ASN A 704 -8.79 -7.91 5.40
C ASN A 704 -8.81 -8.94 6.55
N ASN A 705 -9.87 -8.96 7.36
CA ASN A 705 -10.21 -10.02 8.30
C ASN A 705 -11.66 -10.48 8.05
N PRO A 706 -11.92 -11.47 7.18
CA PRO A 706 -13.28 -11.83 6.72
C PRO A 706 -14.07 -12.68 7.74
N SER A 707 -13.82 -12.49 9.03
CA SER A 707 -14.34 -13.38 10.08
C SER A 707 -15.84 -13.17 10.32
N GLU A 708 -16.34 -11.93 10.22
CA GLU A 708 -17.79 -11.66 10.34
C GLU A 708 -18.56 -12.24 9.17
N GLU A 709 -18.08 -12.05 7.94
CA GLU A 709 -18.72 -12.56 6.73
C GLU A 709 -18.80 -14.09 6.73
N ALA A 710 -17.69 -14.75 7.11
CA ALA A 710 -17.64 -16.19 7.26
C ALA A 710 -18.55 -16.69 8.39
N TYR A 711 -18.56 -16.00 9.54
CA TYR A 711 -19.44 -16.35 10.66
C TYR A 711 -20.91 -16.26 10.26
N HIS A 712 -21.34 -15.14 9.69
CA HIS A 712 -22.74 -14.94 9.30
C HIS A 712 -23.19 -15.94 8.24
N ASP A 713 -22.37 -16.20 7.21
CA ASP A 713 -22.70 -17.14 6.14
C ASP A 713 -22.80 -18.58 6.63
N VAL A 714 -21.86 -19.04 7.47
CA VAL A 714 -21.91 -20.39 8.05
C VAL A 714 -23.06 -20.53 9.04
N VAL A 715 -23.34 -19.50 9.85
CA VAL A 715 -24.50 -19.52 10.75
C VAL A 715 -25.81 -19.59 9.96
N GLU A 716 -25.97 -18.86 8.86
CA GLU A 716 -27.17 -18.92 8.02
C GLU A 716 -27.31 -20.26 7.30
N ALA A 717 -26.22 -20.79 6.71
CA ALA A 717 -26.19 -22.11 6.07
C ALA A 717 -26.57 -23.25 7.04
N HIS A 718 -26.30 -23.10 8.34
CA HIS A 718 -26.69 -24.04 9.41
C HIS A 718 -27.94 -23.60 10.20
N GLY A 719 -28.85 -22.86 9.56
CA GLY A 719 -30.19 -22.59 10.07
C GLY A 719 -30.31 -21.42 11.06
N GLY A 720 -29.37 -20.47 11.02
CA GLY A 720 -29.41 -19.22 11.79
C GLY A 720 -28.98 -19.35 13.26
N LEU A 721 -28.43 -20.50 13.68
CA LEU A 721 -28.16 -20.80 15.09
C LEU A 721 -26.66 -20.85 15.42
N SER A 722 -26.15 -19.77 16.03
CA SER A 722 -24.72 -19.62 16.38
C SER A 722 -24.15 -20.70 17.30
N ARG A 723 -25.01 -21.40 18.07
CA ARG A 723 -24.62 -22.54 18.93
C ARG A 723 -24.11 -23.78 18.16
N ASN A 724 -24.25 -23.78 16.84
CA ASN A 724 -23.77 -24.85 15.96
C ASN A 724 -22.29 -24.66 15.57
N ILE A 725 -21.68 -23.51 15.88
CA ILE A 725 -20.28 -23.19 15.56
C ILE A 725 -19.32 -23.91 16.53
N GLY A 726 -18.22 -24.46 15.98
CA GLY A 726 -17.13 -25.10 16.73
C GLY A 726 -16.08 -24.10 17.21
N PRO A 727 -14.81 -24.51 17.42
CA PRO A 727 -13.72 -23.54 17.62
C PRO A 727 -13.56 -22.69 16.36
N PHE A 728 -13.69 -21.38 16.50
CA PHE A 728 -13.47 -20.40 15.44
C PHE A 728 -12.05 -19.84 15.58
N ILE A 729 -11.25 -19.87 14.51
CA ILE A 729 -9.88 -19.35 14.52
C ILE A 729 -9.74 -18.23 13.49
N SER A 730 -9.27 -17.07 13.94
CA SER A 730 -8.89 -15.96 13.09
C SER A 730 -7.37 -15.82 13.08
N ILE A 731 -6.76 -15.88 11.89
CA ILE A 731 -5.29 -15.82 11.73
C ILE A 731 -4.92 -14.56 10.96
N GLY A 732 -3.88 -13.86 11.43
CA GLY A 732 -3.41 -12.59 10.87
C GLY A 732 -2.07 -12.67 10.13
N THR A 733 -1.67 -11.53 9.58
CA THR A 733 -0.40 -11.27 8.88
C THR A 733 0.39 -10.16 9.59
N GLY A 734 0.39 -10.20 10.93
CA GLY A 734 0.88 -9.15 11.82
C GLY A 734 -0.06 -7.96 11.93
N ILE A 735 -0.24 -7.42 13.14
CA ILE A 735 -0.86 -6.10 13.33
C ILE A 735 0.24 -5.04 13.17
N GLY A 736 0.30 -4.42 11.99
CA GLY A 736 1.04 -3.17 11.82
C GLY A 736 0.39 -2.06 12.66
N LYS A 737 1.18 -1.30 13.43
CA LYS A 737 0.70 -0.24 14.34
C LYS A 737 0.14 0.98 13.61
N PHE A 738 -1.03 0.85 12.99
CA PHE A 738 -1.80 2.00 12.56
C PHE A 738 -2.61 2.53 13.74
N ARG A 739 -2.13 3.60 14.36
CA ARG A 739 -2.93 4.33 15.37
C ARG A 739 -4.07 5.02 14.64
N LEU A 740 -5.32 4.69 15.00
CA LEU A 740 -6.45 5.57 14.65
C LEU A 740 -6.12 6.98 15.14
N PHE A 741 -6.37 7.97 14.29
CA PHE A 741 -6.35 9.36 14.71
C PHE A 741 -7.40 9.54 15.80
N SER A 742 -6.96 9.96 16.98
CA SER A 742 -7.87 10.40 18.05
C SER A 742 -8.64 11.61 17.56
N ASN A 743 -9.96 11.65 17.78
CA ASN A 743 -10.83 12.73 17.33
C ASN A 743 -10.36 14.10 17.89
N LYS A 744 -9.61 14.88 17.09
CA LYS A 744 -9.62 16.36 17.03
C LYS A 744 -8.61 16.91 16.02
N ILE A 745 -9.13 17.67 15.05
CA ILE A 745 -8.61 18.92 14.45
C ILE A 745 -7.11 18.99 14.06
N GLY A 746 -6.85 19.24 12.76
CA GLY A 746 -5.98 20.37 12.39
C GLY A 746 -4.71 20.14 11.58
N ASN A 747 -4.83 19.95 10.25
CA ASN A 747 -3.73 20.16 9.27
C ASN A 747 -4.18 19.87 7.82
N PHE A 748 -3.74 20.65 6.83
CA PHE A 748 -4.08 20.40 5.40
C PHE A 748 -3.49 19.08 4.84
N ARG A 749 -2.25 18.75 5.22
CA ARG A 749 -1.62 17.44 4.89
C ARG A 749 -2.42 16.29 5.52
N ASP A 750 -2.94 16.49 6.72
CA ASP A 750 -3.74 15.50 7.44
C ASP A 750 -5.18 15.40 6.91
N VAL A 751 -5.78 16.44 6.32
CA VAL A 751 -7.05 16.31 5.59
C VAL A 751 -6.88 15.40 4.37
N CYS A 752 -5.78 15.57 3.61
CA CYS A 752 -5.45 14.70 2.48
C CYS A 752 -5.20 13.26 2.94
N ALA A 753 -4.29 13.09 3.91
CA ALA A 753 -3.90 11.78 4.42
C ALA A 753 -5.08 11.06 5.08
N ASN A 754 -5.92 11.73 5.89
CA ASN A 754 -7.09 11.08 6.50
C ASN A 754 -8.18 10.77 5.48
N ALA A 755 -8.49 11.66 4.52
CA ALA A 755 -9.50 11.37 3.51
C ALA A 755 -9.13 10.21 2.57
N ILE A 756 -7.83 9.91 2.43
CA ILE A 756 -7.32 8.81 1.58
C ILE A 756 -6.97 7.55 2.40
N ALA A 757 -6.47 7.68 3.63
CA ALA A 757 -6.10 6.55 4.49
C ALA A 757 -7.26 6.03 5.37
N ALA A 758 -8.30 6.81 5.63
CA ALA A 758 -9.56 6.30 6.19
C ALA A 758 -10.22 5.28 5.24
N LEU A 759 -9.91 5.36 3.93
CA LEU A 759 -10.25 4.33 2.95
C LEU A 759 -9.32 3.10 3.08
N LYS A 760 -9.66 2.29 4.09
CA LYS A 760 -9.47 0.83 4.13
C LYS A 760 -8.03 0.33 4.32
N ARG A 761 -7.71 0.05 5.60
CA ARG A 761 -7.14 -1.26 6.01
C ARG A 761 -7.20 -1.52 7.53
N PRO A 762 -6.54 -0.74 8.41
CA PRO A 762 -6.19 -1.29 9.73
C PRO A 762 -7.30 -1.25 10.78
N ALA A 763 -8.16 -0.22 10.75
CA ALA A 763 -9.31 -0.12 11.65
C ALA A 763 -10.24 -1.35 11.56
N LEU A 764 -10.42 -1.87 10.35
CA LEU A 764 -11.31 -2.99 10.03
C LEU A 764 -10.83 -4.30 10.68
N THR A 765 -9.52 -4.57 10.69
CA THR A 765 -8.95 -5.77 11.34
C THR A 765 -9.33 -5.84 12.81
N THR A 766 -9.15 -4.74 13.54
CA THR A 766 -9.39 -4.64 15.00
C THR A 766 -10.87 -4.49 15.34
N LEU A 767 -11.68 -3.92 14.45
CA LEU A 767 -13.14 -3.91 14.60
C LEU A 767 -13.71 -5.32 14.45
N ALA A 768 -13.37 -6.05 13.37
CA ALA A 768 -13.83 -7.42 13.15
C ALA A 768 -13.36 -8.37 14.27
N ASP A 769 -12.14 -8.22 14.77
CA ASP A 769 -11.63 -9.03 15.89
C ASP A 769 -12.38 -8.77 17.21
N LYS A 770 -12.66 -7.50 17.54
CA LYS A 770 -13.50 -7.13 18.69
C LYS A 770 -14.94 -7.59 18.53
N SER A 771 -15.48 -7.52 17.32
CA SER A 771 -16.84 -7.95 16.96
C SER A 771 -16.99 -9.46 17.09
N MET A 772 -16.06 -10.25 16.54
CA MET A 772 -16.02 -11.70 16.73
C MET A 772 -15.82 -12.10 18.19
N SER A 773 -14.94 -11.41 18.92
CA SER A 773 -14.78 -11.60 20.37
C SER A 773 -16.07 -11.30 21.13
N TYR A 774 -16.83 -10.28 20.72
CA TYR A 774 -18.13 -9.94 21.29
C TYR A 774 -19.23 -10.96 20.91
N LEU A 775 -19.24 -11.48 19.68
CA LEU A 775 -20.16 -12.53 19.21
C LEU A 775 -19.92 -13.87 19.93
N ALA A 776 -18.66 -14.23 20.16
CA ALA A 776 -18.29 -15.41 20.96
C ALA A 776 -18.75 -15.29 22.41
N ASN A 777 -18.63 -14.09 23.00
CA ASN A 777 -18.96 -13.81 24.41
C ASN A 777 -20.33 -13.15 24.62
N PHE A 778 -21.21 -13.14 23.60
CA PHE A 778 -22.45 -12.37 23.63
C PHE A 778 -23.37 -12.86 24.74
N ASP A 779 -23.86 -11.92 25.56
CA ASP A 779 -24.65 -12.16 26.77
C ASP A 779 -23.96 -13.05 27.83
N LYS A 780 -22.61 -13.01 27.85
CA LYS A 780 -21.73 -13.78 28.77
C LYS A 780 -21.88 -15.31 28.67
N ALA A 781 -22.51 -15.82 27.61
CA ALA A 781 -22.95 -17.21 27.51
C ALA A 781 -22.00 -18.14 26.71
N GLU A 782 -20.73 -17.75 26.50
CA GLU A 782 -19.68 -18.50 25.78
C GLU A 782 -20.19 -19.31 24.57
N ARG A 783 -20.67 -18.61 23.54
CA ARG A 783 -21.39 -19.20 22.40
C ARG A 783 -20.55 -20.18 21.57
N PHE A 784 -19.26 -19.89 21.41
CA PHE A 784 -18.27 -20.73 20.74
C PHE A 784 -16.84 -20.28 21.15
N PRO A 785 -15.84 -21.19 21.20
CA PRO A 785 -14.45 -20.80 21.45
C PRO A 785 -13.90 -19.97 20.29
N TYR A 786 -13.30 -18.81 20.57
CA TYR A 786 -12.65 -17.94 19.58
C TYR A 786 -11.16 -17.79 19.90
N TYR A 787 -10.31 -18.05 18.90
CA TYR A 787 -8.85 -17.91 18.98
C TYR A 787 -8.34 -16.94 17.92
N ARG A 788 -7.48 -16.00 18.32
CA ARG A 788 -6.89 -15.00 17.43
C ARG A 788 -5.36 -15.14 17.43
N PHE A 789 -4.80 -15.56 16.30
CA PHE A 789 -3.34 -15.67 16.11
C PHE A 789 -2.87 -14.68 15.06
N ASP A 790 -2.47 -13.48 15.47
CA ASP A 790 -2.13 -12.39 14.56
C ASP A 790 -0.69 -12.45 14.04
N GLY A 791 0.24 -13.10 14.76
CA GLY A 791 1.67 -13.14 14.47
C GLY A 791 2.48 -12.01 15.10
N GLY A 792 1.86 -11.18 15.94
CA GLY A 792 2.52 -10.10 16.68
C GLY A 792 2.91 -8.88 15.86
N GLU A 793 3.47 -7.90 16.57
CA GLU A 793 3.79 -6.58 16.01
C GLU A 793 4.95 -6.61 15.03
N VAL A 794 5.97 -7.46 15.25
CA VAL A 794 7.17 -7.56 14.40
C VAL A 794 6.84 -8.15 13.01
N LEU A 795 5.92 -9.11 12.92
CA LEU A 795 5.35 -9.53 11.63
C LEU A 795 4.55 -8.40 10.96
N GLY A 796 4.01 -7.50 11.80
CA GLY A 796 3.32 -6.27 11.40
C GLY A 796 4.22 -5.21 10.77
N GLU A 797 5.54 -5.32 10.92
CA GLU A 797 6.54 -4.35 10.45
C GLU A 797 7.12 -4.73 9.06
N VAL A 798 7.44 -6.00 8.80
CA VAL A 798 8.02 -6.48 7.52
C VAL A 798 7.23 -5.95 6.32
N ALA A 799 7.85 -5.25 5.37
CA ALA A 799 7.11 -4.63 4.26
C ALA A 799 6.36 -5.68 3.43
N MET A 800 5.19 -5.32 2.89
CA MET A 800 4.21 -6.33 2.47
C MET A 800 4.73 -7.31 1.40
N ASP A 801 5.65 -6.96 0.48
CA ASP A 801 6.25 -7.82 -0.58
C ASP A 801 7.68 -8.25 -0.32
N GLU A 802 8.27 -7.83 0.79
CA GLU A 802 9.71 -7.80 0.92
C GLU A 802 10.37 -9.15 0.53
N TRP A 803 11.35 -9.12 -0.39
CA TRP A 803 11.89 -10.33 -1.04
C TRP A 803 13.43 -10.32 -1.10
N LYS A 804 14.06 -9.88 0.00
CA LYS A 804 15.51 -9.65 0.09
C LYS A 804 16.31 -10.94 -0.17
N THR A 805 17.37 -10.83 -0.97
CA THR A 805 18.36 -11.89 -1.18
C THR A 805 19.32 -12.03 0.00
N HIS A 806 19.75 -13.25 0.35
CA HIS A 806 20.86 -13.46 1.29
C HIS A 806 22.20 -13.58 0.53
N ARG A 807 23.25 -12.83 0.93
CA ARG A 807 24.64 -13.04 0.46
C ARG A 807 25.37 -13.95 1.48
N SER A 808 25.63 -15.20 1.12
CA SER A 808 26.36 -16.14 1.98
C SER A 808 27.87 -15.93 1.89
N LYS A 809 28.55 -15.70 3.01
CA LYS A 809 30.01 -15.61 3.08
C LYS A 809 30.66 -17.00 3.10
N ASN A 810 30.77 -17.64 1.93
CA ASN A 810 31.68 -18.79 1.75
C ASN A 810 32.33 -18.75 0.38
N ARG A 811 33.62 -19.13 0.32
CA ARG A 811 34.42 -19.07 -0.91
C ARG A 811 34.08 -20.24 -1.85
N SER A 812 34.24 -19.98 -3.15
CA SER A 812 33.91 -20.83 -4.32
C SER A 812 32.40 -20.91 -4.65
N HIS A 813 32.07 -20.42 -5.85
CA HIS A 813 30.76 -20.44 -6.53
C HIS A 813 29.52 -19.98 -5.73
N GLU A 814 29.36 -18.65 -5.61
CA GLU A 814 28.13 -18.04 -5.10
C GLU A 814 26.92 -18.33 -6.01
N LYS A 815 25.82 -18.84 -5.43
CA LYS A 815 24.46 -18.73 -5.98
C LYS A 815 23.64 -17.78 -5.11
N LYS A 816 23.15 -16.67 -5.70
CA LYS A 816 22.15 -15.80 -5.05
C LYS A 816 20.83 -16.56 -4.92
N GLN A 817 20.21 -16.52 -3.75
CA GLN A 817 18.81 -16.96 -3.55
C GLN A 817 17.92 -15.73 -3.28
N PRO A 818 16.97 -15.41 -4.19
CA PRO A 818 15.89 -14.45 -3.94
C PRO A 818 15.06 -14.82 -2.70
N GLY A 819 14.41 -13.83 -2.08
CA GLY A 819 13.48 -14.02 -0.95
C GLY A 819 14.06 -14.52 0.37
N ALA A 820 15.19 -15.23 0.34
CA ALA A 820 15.72 -16.01 1.46
C ALA A 820 15.88 -15.19 2.74
N LYS A 821 16.33 -13.93 2.65
CA LYS A 821 16.53 -13.07 3.81
C LYS A 821 15.19 -12.62 4.42
N THR A 822 14.19 -12.28 3.61
CA THR A 822 12.87 -11.92 4.17
C THR A 822 12.12 -13.14 4.68
N LEU A 823 12.23 -14.31 4.03
CA LEU A 823 11.67 -15.55 4.57
C LEU A 823 12.26 -15.87 5.95
N GLU A 824 13.56 -15.66 6.13
CA GLU A 824 14.28 -15.79 7.41
C GLU A 824 13.82 -14.74 8.45
N ASP A 825 13.66 -13.48 8.05
CA ASP A 825 13.19 -12.40 8.95
C ASP A 825 11.73 -12.61 9.39
N ILE A 826 10.82 -13.01 8.48
CA ILE A 826 9.44 -13.40 8.81
C ILE A 826 9.44 -14.62 9.72
N GLN A 827 10.29 -15.62 9.44
CA GLN A 827 10.36 -16.82 10.27
C GLN A 827 10.82 -16.48 11.69
N ARG A 828 11.87 -15.67 11.87
CA ARG A 828 12.31 -15.21 13.20
C ARG A 828 11.24 -14.39 13.92
N ALA A 829 10.49 -13.54 13.22
CA ALA A 829 9.37 -12.79 13.80
C ALA A 829 8.24 -13.71 14.32
N VAL A 830 7.84 -14.70 13.51
CA VAL A 830 6.80 -15.67 13.91
C VAL A 830 7.30 -16.62 15.00
N GLU A 831 8.56 -17.06 14.96
CA GLU A 831 9.15 -17.88 16.03
C GLU A 831 9.14 -17.12 17.37
N ALA A 832 9.53 -15.84 17.38
CA ALA A 832 9.47 -15.00 18.58
C ALA A 832 8.03 -14.80 19.10
N TYR A 833 7.04 -14.67 18.21
CA TYR A 833 5.62 -14.65 18.58
C TYR A 833 5.14 -15.99 19.15
N LEU A 834 5.49 -17.10 18.52
CA LEU A 834 5.11 -18.44 18.94
C LEU A 834 5.71 -18.82 20.30
N GLN A 835 6.86 -18.28 20.70
CA GLN A 835 7.43 -18.52 22.05
C GLN A 835 6.68 -17.80 23.19
N GLN A 836 5.67 -16.98 22.90
CA GLN A 836 4.88 -16.33 23.94
C GLN A 836 3.99 -17.34 24.70
N LYS A 837 4.02 -17.29 26.04
CA LYS A 837 3.33 -18.26 26.91
C LYS A 837 1.80 -18.28 26.75
N GLY A 838 1.19 -17.17 26.31
CA GLY A 838 -0.23 -17.12 25.93
C GLY A 838 -0.46 -17.91 24.63
N VAL A 839 0.23 -17.51 23.57
CA VAL A 839 0.16 -18.15 22.24
C VAL A 839 0.39 -19.67 22.31
N GLN A 840 1.37 -20.16 23.07
CA GLN A 840 1.58 -21.60 23.26
C GLN A 840 0.37 -22.31 23.88
N ARG A 841 -0.25 -21.72 24.92
CA ARG A 841 -1.44 -22.27 25.57
C ARG A 841 -2.63 -22.28 24.62
N ASP A 842 -2.86 -21.16 23.94
CA ASP A 842 -3.98 -20.99 23.03
C ASP A 842 -3.90 -21.96 21.84
N LEU A 843 -2.69 -22.20 21.30
CA LEU A 843 -2.44 -23.23 20.29
C LEU A 843 -2.71 -24.65 20.82
N GLU A 844 -2.29 -24.97 22.06
CA GLU A 844 -2.52 -26.27 22.69
C GLU A 844 -3.99 -26.54 22.98
N ASP A 845 -4.71 -25.57 23.55
CA ASP A 845 -6.13 -25.71 23.90
C ASP A 845 -7.00 -25.73 22.63
N CYS A 846 -6.64 -24.95 21.61
CA CYS A 846 -7.26 -25.05 20.30
C CYS A 846 -7.02 -26.43 19.64
N ALA A 847 -5.79 -26.94 19.66
CA ALA A 847 -5.47 -28.27 19.13
C ALA A 847 -6.28 -29.39 19.81
N LYS A 848 -6.41 -29.35 21.15
CA LYS A 848 -7.27 -30.28 21.93
C LYS A 848 -8.72 -30.26 21.41
N LEU A 849 -9.31 -29.08 21.22
CA LEU A 849 -10.67 -28.95 20.70
C LEU A 849 -10.83 -29.50 19.28
N LEU A 850 -9.88 -29.22 18.38
CA LEU A 850 -9.89 -29.72 17.01
C LEU A 850 -9.81 -31.24 16.95
N VAL A 851 -8.87 -31.85 17.68
CA VAL A 851 -8.71 -33.31 17.73
C VAL A 851 -9.93 -33.98 18.36
N GLN A 852 -10.48 -33.43 19.45
CA GLN A 852 -11.71 -33.94 20.07
C GLN A 852 -12.90 -33.91 19.10
N ARG A 853 -13.08 -32.83 18.33
CA ARG A 853 -14.15 -32.74 17.31
C ARG A 853 -13.96 -33.75 16.19
N ARG A 854 -12.74 -33.93 15.67
CA ARG A 854 -12.44 -34.95 14.65
C ARG A 854 -12.66 -36.39 15.18
N ARG A 855 -12.15 -36.72 16.36
CA ARG A 855 -12.32 -38.03 17.01
C ARG A 855 -13.75 -38.28 17.55
N PHE A 856 -14.59 -37.24 17.64
CA PHE A 856 -16.03 -37.42 17.85
C PHE A 856 -16.73 -37.87 16.56
N ARG A 857 -16.36 -37.31 15.40
CA ARG A 857 -16.91 -37.71 14.09
C ARG A 857 -16.63 -39.18 13.77
N THR A 858 -15.45 -39.71 14.09
CA THR A 858 -15.13 -41.14 13.87
C THR A 858 -15.96 -42.13 14.72
N LYS A 859 -16.81 -41.67 15.66
CA LYS A 859 -17.71 -42.54 16.45
C LYS A 859 -18.97 -42.94 15.69
N ASP A 860 -19.41 -42.12 14.74
CA ASP A 860 -20.54 -42.39 13.86
C ASP A 860 -20.03 -42.50 12.42
N SER A 861 -19.38 -43.63 12.13
CA SER A 861 -18.90 -43.97 10.80
C SER A 861 -20.02 -44.16 9.78
N SER A 862 -21.26 -44.39 10.22
CA SER A 862 -22.42 -44.49 9.32
C SER A 862 -22.67 -43.21 8.52
N ARG A 863 -22.30 -42.06 9.12
CA ARG A 863 -22.55 -40.71 8.61
C ARG A 863 -21.30 -39.88 8.35
N TRP A 864 -20.26 -40.02 9.17
CA TRP A 864 -19.11 -39.09 9.20
C TRP A 864 -17.76 -39.73 8.89
N GLU A 865 -17.70 -41.01 8.49
CA GLU A 865 -16.44 -41.68 8.12
C GLU A 865 -15.69 -40.87 7.04
N ARG A 866 -16.35 -40.61 5.90
CA ARG A 866 -15.86 -39.75 4.81
C ARG A 866 -15.22 -38.47 5.32
N TYR A 867 -15.90 -37.76 6.22
CA TYR A 867 -15.43 -36.48 6.74
C TYR A 867 -14.13 -36.66 7.55
N ALA A 868 -14.11 -37.63 8.47
CA ALA A 868 -13.03 -37.75 9.46
C ALA A 868 -11.76 -38.44 8.92
N THR A 869 -11.87 -39.22 7.83
CA THR A 869 -10.79 -40.02 7.24
C THR A 869 -10.38 -39.60 5.82
N THR A 870 -11.23 -38.81 5.14
CA THR A 870 -11.26 -38.66 3.66
C THR A 870 -11.18 -39.97 2.88
N SER A 871 -11.69 -41.08 3.43
CA SER A 871 -11.91 -42.30 2.66
C SER A 871 -13.23 -42.26 1.90
N TYR A 872 -13.25 -42.90 0.74
CA TYR A 872 -14.45 -43.32 0.01
C TYR A 872 -14.25 -44.77 -0.43
N TYR A 873 -15.27 -45.35 -1.06
CA TYR A 873 -15.28 -46.75 -1.44
C TYR A 873 -15.73 -46.91 -2.88
N LEU A 874 -15.08 -47.82 -3.61
CA LEU A 874 -15.47 -48.18 -4.98
C LEU A 874 -15.89 -49.65 -5.01
N CYS A 875 -17.01 -49.97 -5.65
CA CYS A 875 -17.42 -51.37 -5.82
C CYS A 875 -16.53 -52.03 -6.89
N LYS A 876 -15.70 -52.99 -6.50
CA LYS A 876 -14.77 -53.70 -7.40
C LYS A 876 -15.43 -54.82 -8.23
N ASN A 877 -16.76 -54.96 -8.19
CA ASN A 877 -17.48 -55.89 -9.05
C ASN A 877 -17.62 -55.30 -10.46
N GLY A 878 -16.96 -55.91 -11.44
CA GLY A 878 -16.93 -55.46 -12.85
C GLY A 878 -18.26 -55.48 -13.61
N THR A 879 -19.37 -55.80 -12.94
CA THR A 879 -20.74 -55.72 -13.48
C THR A 879 -21.57 -54.56 -12.88
N CYS A 880 -21.00 -53.75 -11.99
CA CYS A 880 -21.72 -52.69 -11.28
C CYS A 880 -21.53 -51.30 -11.90
N GLU A 881 -22.63 -50.65 -12.29
CA GLU A 881 -22.62 -49.24 -12.74
C GLU A 881 -22.54 -48.23 -11.57
N LYS A 882 -22.84 -48.65 -10.34
CA LYS A 882 -22.79 -47.78 -9.15
C LYS A 882 -21.36 -47.67 -8.60
N ALA A 883 -20.62 -46.73 -9.18
CA ALA A 883 -19.18 -46.60 -8.97
C ALA A 883 -18.74 -46.39 -7.51
N ARG A 884 -19.44 -45.59 -6.69
CA ARG A 884 -18.86 -44.98 -5.49
C ARG A 884 -19.81 -44.85 -4.28
N PHE A 885 -19.24 -45.00 -3.08
CA PHE A 885 -19.89 -44.90 -1.77
C PHE A 885 -19.01 -44.13 -0.78
N ASP A 886 -19.64 -43.52 0.22
CA ASP A 886 -18.98 -42.55 1.10
C ASP A 886 -18.61 -43.12 2.48
N THR A 887 -19.24 -44.22 2.90
CA THR A 887 -18.95 -44.91 4.16
C THR A 887 -18.87 -46.41 3.94
N ALA A 888 -18.16 -47.12 4.82
CA ALA A 888 -18.03 -48.57 4.79
C ALA A 888 -19.41 -49.25 4.90
N LEU A 889 -20.34 -48.66 5.66
CA LEU A 889 -21.72 -49.15 5.78
C LEU A 889 -22.50 -48.97 4.47
N GLY A 890 -22.29 -47.86 3.75
CA GLY A 890 -22.89 -47.62 2.44
C GLY A 890 -22.46 -48.62 1.38
N LEU A 891 -21.15 -48.95 1.31
CA LEU A 891 -20.68 -50.01 0.42
C LEU A 891 -21.18 -51.39 0.88
N ARG A 892 -21.14 -51.69 2.19
CA ARG A 892 -21.63 -52.96 2.75
C ARG A 892 -23.07 -53.26 2.32
N HIS A 893 -23.98 -52.33 2.58
CA HIS A 893 -25.39 -52.49 2.23
C HIS A 893 -25.61 -52.65 0.72
N HIS A 894 -24.78 -52.03 -0.12
CA HIS A 894 -24.82 -52.24 -1.57
C HIS A 894 -24.31 -53.64 -1.99
N LEU A 895 -23.17 -54.10 -1.46
CA LEU A 895 -22.63 -55.44 -1.75
C LEU A 895 -23.62 -56.55 -1.34
N GLU A 896 -24.23 -56.39 -0.17
CA GLU A 896 -25.27 -57.29 0.34
C GLU A 896 -26.52 -57.26 -0.56
N SER A 897 -27.08 -56.07 -0.84
CA SER A 897 -28.40 -55.95 -1.48
C SER A 897 -28.42 -56.06 -3.01
N TYR A 898 -27.31 -55.77 -3.70
CA TYR A 898 -27.24 -55.75 -5.18
C TYR A 898 -26.37 -56.85 -5.78
N HIS A 899 -25.49 -57.46 -4.98
CA HIS A 899 -24.58 -58.50 -5.45
C HIS A 899 -24.70 -59.82 -4.67
N GLY A 900 -25.57 -59.90 -3.65
CA GLY A 900 -25.86 -61.14 -2.94
C GLY A 900 -24.65 -61.73 -2.23
N PHE A 901 -23.75 -60.89 -1.71
CA PHE A 901 -22.52 -61.33 -1.04
C PHE A 901 -22.79 -61.95 0.35
N GLU A 902 -23.36 -63.16 0.37
CA GLU A 902 -23.39 -64.02 1.56
C GLU A 902 -21.99 -64.59 1.85
N ALA A 903 -21.21 -63.82 2.62
CA ALA A 903 -20.19 -64.29 3.56
C ALA A 903 -19.26 -65.44 3.11
N ARG A 904 -18.57 -65.30 1.95
CA ARG A 904 -17.44 -66.18 1.57
C ARG A 904 -16.05 -65.53 1.65
N GLY A 905 -16.00 -64.30 2.14
CA GLY A 905 -14.85 -63.65 2.78
C GLY A 905 -15.41 -62.75 3.90
N THR A 906 -14.59 -62.21 4.80
CA THR A 906 -15.13 -61.20 5.73
C THR A 906 -15.44 -59.94 4.93
N VAL A 907 -16.64 -59.39 5.12
CA VAL A 907 -17.05 -58.16 4.42
C VAL A 907 -16.10 -57.01 4.81
N ASP A 908 -15.55 -57.04 6.02
CA ASP A 908 -14.54 -56.10 6.52
C ASP A 908 -13.23 -56.13 5.72
N GLU A 909 -12.70 -57.30 5.34
CA GLU A 909 -11.53 -57.39 4.42
C GLU A 909 -11.85 -56.83 3.04
N MET A 910 -13.03 -57.14 2.48
CA MET A 910 -13.46 -56.59 1.19
C MET A 910 -13.65 -55.07 1.25
N LEU A 911 -14.16 -54.54 2.37
CA LEU A 911 -14.32 -53.10 2.60
C LEU A 911 -12.97 -52.39 2.65
N GLU A 912 -11.96 -52.96 3.32
CA GLU A 912 -10.61 -52.36 3.31
C GLU A 912 -9.98 -52.43 1.91
N GLN A 913 -10.12 -53.56 1.20
CA GLN A 913 -9.68 -53.67 -0.20
C GLN A 913 -10.43 -52.73 -1.17
N CYS A 914 -11.65 -52.31 -0.83
CA CYS A 914 -12.43 -51.35 -1.60
C CYS A 914 -12.31 -49.90 -1.09
N ARG A 915 -11.67 -49.68 0.08
CA ARG A 915 -11.40 -48.36 0.62
C ARG A 915 -10.35 -47.68 -0.27
N ASN A 916 -10.71 -46.50 -0.75
CA ASN A 916 -9.81 -45.60 -1.46
C ASN A 916 -9.71 -44.32 -0.63
N TYR A 917 -8.50 -43.85 -0.38
CA TYR A 917 -8.30 -42.53 0.23
C TYR A 917 -8.40 -41.46 -0.85
N TRP A 918 -8.94 -40.30 -0.47
CA TRP A 918 -9.17 -39.20 -1.39
C TRP A 918 -7.86 -38.43 -1.60
N TRP A 919 -7.03 -38.97 -2.49
CA TRP A 919 -5.72 -38.43 -2.82
C TRP A 919 -5.76 -37.32 -3.87
N LEU A 920 -4.93 -36.31 -3.62
CA LEU A 920 -4.55 -35.29 -4.60
C LEU A 920 -3.13 -35.48 -5.15
N TYR A 921 -2.36 -36.43 -4.63
CA TYR A 921 -0.95 -36.65 -5.01
C TYR A 921 -0.81 -37.89 -5.89
N PRO A 922 0.07 -37.91 -6.90
CA PRO A 922 0.47 -39.13 -7.60
C PRO A 922 0.91 -40.22 -6.62
N GLY A 923 0.46 -41.45 -6.87
CA GLY A 923 0.89 -42.66 -6.16
C GLY A 923 1.75 -43.54 -7.06
#